data_AF-A0A2V8QA37-F1
#
_entry.id   AF-A0A2V8QA37-F1
#
_cell.length_a   1.000
_cell.length_b   1.000
_cell.length_c   1.000
_cell.angle_alpha   90.00
_cell.angle_beta   90.00
_cell.angle_gamma   90.00
#
_symmetry.space_group_name_H-M   'P 1'
#
loop_
_entity.id
_entity.type
_entity.pdbx_description
1 polymer ?
#
loop_
_entity_poly.entity_id
_entity_poly.type
_entity_poly.pdbx_seq_one_letter_code
_entity_poly.pdbx_strand_id
1 'polypeptide(L)'
;MDRAAREHALLLSCACFAILLCSFPATQSRWVSIGLTDDNSSRDETRLDAVLQQAATAALSDREGTIIIMDARTGRVRALVNPDGAYRQALMPGSAMKPFTALAALRAGLIDENSRTVCPGRFTGFGFSLPCVHADHLPPFTPAQAIAYSCNYYFASLGQRLGRDKLIDTARQFGLGQPTGISDQEAAGIMRPCDTGNGARLLRGVEANHVSEQADCNAREAVGESNNLQVTPIQLLTAYAALVNGGHLYQPRIAAPTDFQPVERSQIPIANQQRAIITEGMAGAVRYGTARSAKLDALPLTILGKTGTAMPAKGFRTNGWFIGFAAPFQSNRELDPSQIDLAVLVLISRAHGSEAATIAKPIFEAYANEVSRGGTETQSISRSDVDVNDGKLTSPARFPVSIKVHLVHDNITEELLLEDYVLGVMRAEGTMETEPEALKALAIAIRTFALKNIGRHSKDGYDFCSTTHCQRFVRSPRVSKGSDGDQALPDGRASDTKLIAAVHSSEGQVLLDSQGQLIDAYFGASCGGHTADVGTLWGTTPPEYLRGVRDEYCLSGPHATWTDTITRANLLRALQSDSRTDVGNRLDQVVISKRDDTGRAEFISLEGEHHKTVRGWDFKIIVGRVIGWNVLKSSRFDVSRSGLNFIFHGSGFGHGLGLCQEGAHVLAARGTSYQKILEKYFPGTRVSPRTVSLAGPSRAGNRKEDQQFVESATIDLNALQSSRKRQTEWRADLIPPSSGRAKFTGLYAIPRSPQSGEKSIEPTSQMKPQLRRSAMFSKTRFARHLHFAPTELTNSSQPTSYKHFVPTGLRTKPRLITISSEHFRVTYPSDVDHRNADQVLNTLESARGDYLRRASSASIAVDIPLLDIRFNESTGDFTSRTGQPWWAAAATKGNRIELQPVLLLERRGALWMTLRHELAHVVIDAVSRNRAPRWLAEGLAIYLAGEGQSMSHYAPKTRLNSDELERRLERPTSQQDMRALYAQAYLRVSELVHSQGEASLWKRLASDNR
;
A
#
# COMPACT_ATOMS: atom_id res chain seq x y z
N MET A 1 39.38 -43.76 -23.05
CA MET A 1 38.42 -44.64 -22.34
C MET A 1 37.03 -44.30 -22.80
N ASP A 2 36.20 -45.32 -23.02
CA ASP A 2 35.27 -45.32 -24.16
C ASP A 2 33.81 -44.99 -23.81
N ARG A 3 33.08 -44.49 -24.81
CA ARG A 3 31.67 -44.04 -24.75
C ARG A 3 30.72 -45.19 -24.39
N ALA A 4 31.08 -46.43 -24.74
CA ALA A 4 30.34 -47.66 -24.44
C ALA A 4 30.17 -47.98 -22.93
N ALA A 5 30.97 -47.37 -22.05
CA ALA A 5 30.87 -47.60 -20.60
C ALA A 5 29.69 -46.87 -19.92
N ARG A 6 29.10 -45.85 -20.57
CA ARG A 6 28.00 -45.05 -19.97
C ARG A 6 26.61 -45.60 -20.24
N GLU A 7 26.41 -46.34 -21.32
CA GLU A 7 25.09 -46.87 -21.71
C GLU A 7 24.72 -48.15 -20.93
N HIS A 8 25.71 -48.97 -20.55
CA HIS A 8 25.47 -50.16 -19.71
C HIS A 8 25.07 -49.84 -18.26
N ALA A 9 25.47 -48.69 -17.71
CA ALA A 9 25.16 -48.31 -16.33
C ALA A 9 23.67 -47.92 -16.13
N LEU A 10 23.02 -47.34 -17.14
CA LEU A 10 21.59 -46.98 -17.05
C LEU A 10 20.66 -48.20 -17.18
N LEU A 11 21.04 -49.21 -17.96
CA LEU A 11 20.20 -50.40 -18.16
C LEU A 11 20.16 -51.31 -16.93
N LEU A 12 21.24 -51.39 -16.14
CA LEU A 12 21.22 -52.17 -14.89
C LEU A 12 20.37 -51.53 -13.78
N SER A 13 20.31 -50.20 -13.66
CA SER A 13 19.52 -49.57 -12.58
C SER A 13 18.01 -49.74 -12.77
N CYS A 14 17.52 -49.74 -14.02
CA CYS A 14 16.13 -50.01 -14.32
C CYS A 14 15.71 -51.47 -14.06
N ALA A 15 16.61 -52.43 -14.26
CA ALA A 15 16.32 -53.86 -14.02
C ALA A 15 16.15 -54.19 -12.53
N CYS A 16 16.98 -53.61 -11.65
CA CYS A 16 16.89 -53.86 -10.20
C CYS A 16 15.61 -53.31 -9.56
N PHE A 17 15.03 -52.22 -10.09
CA PHE A 17 13.82 -51.63 -9.53
C PHE A 17 12.55 -52.44 -9.84
N ALA A 18 12.51 -53.15 -10.98
CA ALA A 18 11.39 -54.01 -11.36
C ALA A 18 11.31 -55.31 -10.54
N ILE A 19 12.46 -55.85 -10.10
CA ILE A 19 12.54 -57.13 -9.39
C ILE A 19 12.11 -56.98 -7.91
N LEU A 20 12.32 -55.81 -7.30
CA LEU A 20 11.93 -55.51 -5.91
C LEU A 20 10.42 -55.31 -5.68
N LEU A 21 9.62 -55.21 -6.74
CA LEU A 21 8.15 -55.07 -6.67
C LEU A 21 7.39 -56.39 -6.77
N CYS A 22 8.07 -57.54 -6.95
CA CYS A 22 7.45 -58.84 -7.22
C CYS A 22 7.85 -59.93 -6.20
N SER A 23 7.90 -59.62 -4.91
CA SER A 23 8.08 -60.63 -3.84
C SER A 23 7.62 -60.13 -2.47
N PHE A 24 6.36 -60.40 -2.10
CA PHE A 24 5.93 -60.91 -0.77
C PHE A 24 4.42 -61.29 -0.83
N PRO A 25 3.97 -62.34 -0.13
CA PRO A 25 2.66 -62.95 -0.40
C PRO A 25 1.51 -62.33 0.41
N ALA A 26 0.30 -62.39 -0.17
CA ALA A 26 -0.92 -61.95 0.50
C ALA A 26 -1.39 -62.96 1.55
N THR A 27 -1.40 -62.57 2.82
CA THR A 27 -2.12 -63.27 3.90
C THR A 27 -3.45 -62.59 4.18
N GLN A 28 -4.56 -63.29 3.89
CA GLN A 28 -5.89 -62.87 4.30
C GLN A 28 -6.01 -62.93 5.83
N SER A 29 -6.47 -61.84 6.46
CA SER A 29 -7.04 -61.88 7.80
C SER A 29 -8.40 -61.19 7.81
N ARG A 30 -9.43 -61.96 8.19
CA ARG A 30 -10.80 -61.46 8.37
C ARG A 30 -10.80 -60.33 9.39
N TRP A 31 -11.31 -59.17 9.02
CA TRP A 31 -11.77 -58.19 9.98
C TRP A 31 -13.27 -58.36 10.22
N VAL A 32 -13.63 -58.50 11.49
CA VAL A 32 -15.01 -58.69 11.94
C VAL A 32 -15.78 -57.39 11.76
N SER A 33 -16.96 -57.48 11.14
CA SER A 33 -17.89 -56.36 11.03
C SER A 33 -18.47 -56.01 12.41
N ILE A 34 -17.76 -55.16 13.16
CA ILE A 34 -18.34 -54.48 14.33
C ILE A 34 -19.00 -53.21 13.81
N GLY A 35 -20.32 -53.27 13.63
CA GLY A 35 -21.12 -52.08 13.36
C GLY A 35 -21.12 -51.18 14.59
N LEU A 36 -20.37 -50.08 14.53
CA LEU A 36 -20.55 -48.94 15.42
C LEU A 36 -21.44 -47.93 14.71
N THR A 37 -22.54 -47.57 15.36
CA THR A 37 -23.60 -46.71 14.82
C THR A 37 -23.11 -45.27 14.63
N ASP A 38 -23.04 -44.83 13.37
CA ASP A 38 -22.58 -43.49 12.96
C ASP A 38 -23.67 -42.40 13.12
N ASP A 39 -24.29 -42.39 14.30
CA ASP A 39 -25.48 -41.58 14.63
C ASP A 39 -25.12 -40.28 15.38
N ASN A 40 -23.83 -40.04 15.68
CA ASN A 40 -23.38 -38.86 16.44
C ASN A 40 -22.74 -37.78 15.56
N SER A 41 -21.99 -38.17 14.53
CA SER A 41 -21.35 -37.26 13.56
C SER A 41 -22.38 -36.46 12.74
N SER A 42 -23.39 -37.15 12.23
CA SER A 42 -24.49 -36.61 11.44
C SER A 42 -25.40 -35.65 12.23
N ARG A 43 -25.58 -35.89 13.53
CA ARG A 43 -26.36 -35.01 14.42
C ARG A 43 -25.65 -33.70 14.71
N ASP A 44 -24.34 -33.72 14.91
CA ASP A 44 -23.55 -32.50 15.14
C ASP A 44 -23.45 -31.66 13.86
N GLU A 45 -23.28 -32.28 12.69
CA GLU A 45 -23.37 -31.61 11.38
C GLU A 45 -24.76 -30.98 11.13
N THR A 46 -25.85 -31.67 11.48
CA THR A 46 -27.22 -31.14 11.36
C THR A 46 -27.46 -29.95 12.30
N ARG A 47 -26.91 -30.01 13.51
CA ARG A 47 -26.92 -28.90 14.48
C ARG A 47 -26.14 -27.70 13.95
N LEU A 48 -24.94 -27.94 13.39
CA LEU A 48 -24.09 -26.91 12.81
C LEU A 48 -24.79 -26.18 11.66
N ASP A 49 -25.43 -26.91 10.75
CA ASP A 49 -26.21 -26.34 9.64
C ASP A 49 -27.34 -25.44 10.16
N ALA A 50 -28.09 -25.87 11.19
CA ALA A 50 -29.16 -25.07 11.79
C ALA A 50 -28.63 -23.76 12.42
N VAL A 51 -27.49 -23.84 13.14
CA VAL A 51 -26.81 -22.67 13.72
C VAL A 51 -26.34 -21.70 12.63
N LEU A 52 -25.75 -22.21 11.54
CA LEU A 52 -25.28 -21.41 10.41
C LEU A 52 -26.45 -20.76 9.65
N GLN A 53 -27.56 -21.47 9.44
CA GLN A 53 -28.77 -20.94 8.82
C GLN A 53 -29.41 -19.83 9.67
N GLN A 54 -29.46 -20.01 11.00
CA GLN A 54 -29.93 -18.96 11.92
C GLN A 54 -29.02 -17.72 11.87
N ALA A 55 -27.70 -17.91 11.95
CA ALA A 55 -26.72 -16.83 11.89
C ALA A 55 -26.79 -16.06 10.55
N ALA A 56 -26.90 -16.76 9.42
CA ALA A 56 -27.04 -16.14 8.10
C ALA A 56 -28.35 -15.34 7.98
N THR A 57 -29.47 -15.91 8.44
CA THR A 57 -30.78 -15.24 8.38
C THR A 57 -30.79 -13.96 9.23
N ALA A 58 -30.24 -14.02 10.44
CA ALA A 58 -30.12 -12.86 11.33
C ALA A 58 -29.13 -11.80 10.80
N ALA A 59 -28.02 -12.23 10.18
CA ALA A 59 -27.02 -11.32 9.63
C ALA A 59 -27.53 -10.55 8.40
N LEU A 60 -28.27 -11.21 7.50
CA LEU A 60 -28.90 -10.54 6.36
C LEU A 60 -30.00 -9.56 6.84
N SER A 61 -30.86 -10.00 7.77
CA SER A 61 -31.98 -9.21 8.29
C SER A 61 -32.93 -8.78 7.15
N ASP A 62 -33.35 -7.52 7.12
CA ASP A 62 -34.18 -6.85 6.12
C ASP A 62 -33.41 -6.40 4.86
N ARG A 63 -32.11 -6.70 4.76
CA ARG A 63 -31.28 -6.26 3.64
C ARG A 63 -31.56 -7.06 2.39
N GLU A 64 -31.70 -6.35 1.28
CA GLU A 64 -31.78 -6.93 -0.06
C GLU A 64 -30.41 -7.56 -0.42
N GLY A 65 -30.36 -8.89 -0.51
CA GLY A 65 -29.13 -9.63 -0.75
C GLY A 65 -29.33 -11.13 -0.66
N THR A 66 -28.24 -11.89 -0.66
CA THR A 66 -28.22 -13.34 -0.47
C THR A 66 -26.99 -13.76 0.33
N ILE A 67 -27.12 -14.84 1.10
CA ILE A 67 -26.02 -15.47 1.82
C ILE A 67 -26.02 -16.96 1.48
N ILE A 68 -24.85 -17.47 1.10
CA ILE A 68 -24.62 -18.89 0.82
C ILE A 68 -23.52 -19.36 1.77
N ILE A 69 -23.75 -20.48 2.46
CA ILE A 69 -22.76 -21.17 3.26
C ILE A 69 -22.62 -22.58 2.72
N MET A 70 -21.40 -22.99 2.42
CA MET A 70 -21.08 -24.25 1.76
C MET A 70 -19.86 -24.89 2.40
N ASP A 71 -19.82 -26.22 2.40
CA ASP A 71 -18.63 -26.99 2.69
C ASP A 71 -17.65 -26.91 1.50
N ALA A 72 -16.46 -26.36 1.74
CA ALA A 72 -15.49 -26.06 0.68
C ALA A 72 -14.81 -27.31 0.09
N ARG A 73 -14.88 -28.45 0.80
CA ARG A 73 -14.24 -29.73 0.41
C ARG A 73 -15.18 -30.68 -0.30
N THR A 74 -16.49 -30.43 -0.26
CA THR A 74 -17.49 -31.37 -0.77
C THR A 74 -18.56 -30.74 -1.65
N GLY A 75 -18.75 -29.42 -1.58
CA GLY A 75 -19.84 -28.71 -2.26
C GLY A 75 -21.20 -28.79 -1.54
N ARG A 76 -21.26 -29.33 -0.32
CA ARG A 76 -22.51 -29.39 0.44
C ARG A 76 -22.96 -28.00 0.86
N VAL A 77 -24.12 -27.54 0.40
CA VAL A 77 -24.69 -26.27 0.86
C VAL A 77 -25.28 -26.47 2.25
N ARG A 78 -24.65 -25.84 3.25
CA ARG A 78 -24.98 -25.93 4.68
C ARG A 78 -26.08 -24.97 5.10
N ALA A 79 -26.12 -23.79 4.47
CA ALA A 79 -27.19 -22.80 4.66
C ALA A 79 -27.36 -21.92 3.42
N LEU A 80 -28.58 -21.45 3.19
CA LEU A 80 -28.94 -20.60 2.06
C LEU A 80 -30.01 -19.58 2.46
N VAL A 81 -29.77 -18.30 2.17
CA VAL A 81 -30.71 -17.21 2.42
C VAL A 81 -30.93 -16.44 1.11
N ASN A 82 -32.20 -16.25 0.73
CA ASN A 82 -32.62 -15.76 -0.58
C ASN A 82 -32.04 -16.59 -1.75
N PRO A 83 -32.59 -17.81 -2.00
CA PRO A 83 -32.09 -18.71 -3.05
C PRO A 83 -32.20 -18.14 -4.46
N ASP A 84 -33.22 -17.32 -4.75
CA ASP A 84 -33.40 -16.72 -6.07
C ASP A 84 -32.26 -15.74 -6.39
N GLY A 85 -31.82 -14.95 -5.41
CA GLY A 85 -30.61 -14.13 -5.53
C GLY A 85 -29.33 -14.96 -5.71
N ALA A 86 -29.27 -16.15 -5.11
CA ALA A 86 -28.08 -17.00 -5.12
C ALA A 86 -27.75 -17.63 -6.48
N TYR A 87 -28.78 -18.06 -7.24
CA TYR A 87 -28.58 -18.80 -8.49
C TYR A 87 -29.40 -18.33 -9.70
N ARG A 88 -30.39 -17.44 -9.56
CA ARG A 88 -31.10 -16.87 -10.74
C ARG A 88 -30.54 -15.53 -11.21
N GLN A 89 -29.84 -14.80 -10.34
CA GLN A 89 -29.35 -13.47 -10.65
C GLN A 89 -27.86 -13.50 -11.03
N ALA A 90 -27.56 -13.26 -12.30
CA ALA A 90 -26.20 -13.01 -12.76
C ALA A 90 -25.85 -11.52 -12.62
N LEU A 91 -24.68 -11.22 -12.05
CA LEU A 91 -24.24 -9.86 -11.76
C LEU A 91 -22.75 -9.70 -12.03
N MET A 92 -22.31 -8.47 -12.29
CA MET A 92 -20.88 -8.15 -12.34
C MET A 92 -20.24 -8.40 -10.96
N PRO A 93 -19.16 -9.21 -10.85
CA PRO A 93 -18.50 -9.51 -9.58
C PRO A 93 -17.53 -8.41 -9.13
N GLY A 94 -17.19 -7.47 -10.03
CA GLY A 94 -16.23 -6.40 -9.76
C GLY A 94 -14.92 -6.96 -9.21
N SER A 95 -14.43 -6.32 -8.15
CA SER A 95 -13.16 -6.69 -7.50
C SER A 95 -13.03 -8.15 -7.02
N ALA A 96 -14.12 -8.95 -6.98
CA ALA A 96 -14.05 -10.38 -6.70
C ALA A 96 -13.50 -11.20 -7.89
N MET A 97 -13.33 -10.63 -9.09
CA MET A 97 -12.67 -11.30 -10.23
C MET A 97 -11.13 -11.34 -10.12
N LYS A 98 -10.55 -10.47 -9.28
CA LYS A 98 -9.10 -10.20 -9.25
C LYS A 98 -8.21 -11.41 -8.92
N PRO A 99 -8.58 -12.36 -8.04
CA PRO A 99 -7.81 -13.60 -7.85
C PRO A 99 -7.70 -14.46 -9.11
N PHE A 100 -8.76 -14.56 -9.92
CA PHE A 100 -8.70 -15.26 -11.22
C PHE A 100 -7.84 -14.50 -12.23
N THR A 101 -7.88 -13.16 -12.22
CA THR A 101 -6.94 -12.32 -12.98
C THR A 101 -5.48 -12.53 -12.56
N ALA A 102 -5.20 -12.65 -11.26
CA ALA A 102 -3.88 -12.98 -10.75
C ALA A 102 -3.43 -14.37 -11.24
N LEU A 103 -4.30 -15.39 -11.13
CA LEU A 103 -4.00 -16.75 -11.59
C LEU A 103 -3.73 -16.79 -13.10
N ALA A 104 -4.55 -16.12 -13.91
CA ALA A 104 -4.35 -16.02 -15.36
C ALA A 104 -2.99 -15.37 -15.68
N ALA A 105 -2.59 -14.33 -14.94
CA ALA A 105 -1.34 -13.61 -15.16
C ALA A 105 -0.11 -14.42 -14.69
N LEU A 106 -0.22 -15.15 -13.59
CA LEU A 106 0.79 -16.11 -13.11
C LEU A 106 0.98 -17.26 -14.10
N ARG A 107 -0.11 -17.89 -14.57
CA ARG A 107 -0.09 -18.93 -15.62
C ARG A 107 0.49 -18.42 -16.95
N ALA A 108 0.29 -17.15 -17.26
CA ALA A 108 0.84 -16.50 -18.46
C ALA A 108 2.30 -16.04 -18.30
N GLY A 109 2.94 -16.22 -17.14
CA GLY A 109 4.31 -15.75 -16.87
C GLY A 109 4.47 -14.22 -16.87
N LEU A 110 3.38 -13.47 -16.66
CA LEU A 110 3.38 -12.00 -16.67
C LEU A 110 3.78 -11.39 -15.32
N ILE A 111 3.67 -12.18 -14.26
CA ILE A 111 4.03 -11.90 -12.87
C ILE A 111 4.46 -13.20 -12.18
N ASP A 112 5.17 -13.04 -11.08
CA ASP A 112 5.59 -14.07 -10.11
C ASP A 112 5.45 -13.50 -8.68
N GLU A 113 5.84 -14.26 -7.65
CA GLU A 113 5.81 -13.82 -6.25
C GLU A 113 6.67 -12.58 -5.97
N ASN A 114 7.71 -12.35 -6.79
CA ASN A 114 8.73 -11.31 -6.61
C ASN A 114 8.46 -10.05 -7.44
N SER A 115 7.47 -10.10 -8.32
CA SER A 115 6.97 -8.99 -9.13
C SER A 115 6.45 -7.87 -8.23
N ARG A 116 6.80 -6.62 -8.56
CA ARG A 116 6.44 -5.42 -7.81
C ARG A 116 5.90 -4.35 -8.74
N THR A 117 4.74 -3.79 -8.42
CA THR A 117 4.11 -2.72 -9.22
C THR A 117 3.76 -1.53 -8.34
N VAL A 118 4.31 -0.36 -8.66
CA VAL A 118 3.88 0.92 -8.06
C VAL A 118 2.48 1.27 -8.56
N CYS A 119 1.56 1.56 -7.64
CA CYS A 119 0.23 2.06 -7.99
C CYS A 119 0.23 3.60 -7.96
N PRO A 120 -0.12 4.30 -9.06
CA PRO A 120 -0.26 5.76 -9.10
C PRO A 120 -1.64 6.23 -8.61
N GLY A 121 -2.27 5.51 -7.68
CA GLY A 121 -3.61 5.79 -7.14
C GLY A 121 -4.80 5.52 -8.09
N ARG A 122 -4.63 5.48 -9.42
CA ARG A 122 -5.73 5.33 -10.38
C ARG A 122 -5.32 4.63 -11.67
N PHE A 123 -6.21 3.82 -12.25
CA PHE A 123 -6.10 3.37 -13.64
C PHE A 123 -6.69 4.41 -14.60
N THR A 124 -5.99 4.70 -15.71
CA THR A 124 -6.48 5.57 -16.79
C THR A 124 -6.14 4.94 -18.14
N GLY A 125 -7.15 4.38 -18.80
CA GLY A 125 -7.10 3.95 -20.19
C GLY A 125 -7.65 5.04 -21.13
N PHE A 126 -8.03 4.62 -22.34
CA PHE A 126 -8.63 5.47 -23.38
C PHE A 126 -10.10 5.83 -23.10
N GLY A 127 -10.89 4.85 -22.64
CA GLY A 127 -12.34 4.96 -22.37
C GLY A 127 -12.75 4.35 -21.02
N PHE A 128 -11.77 3.97 -20.18
CA PHE A 128 -12.00 3.45 -18.84
C PHE A 128 -11.04 4.07 -17.82
N SER A 129 -11.57 4.58 -16.71
CA SER A 129 -10.79 5.13 -15.59
C SER A 129 -11.41 4.65 -14.29
N LEU A 130 -10.57 4.11 -13.39
CA LEU A 130 -11.02 3.56 -12.11
C LEU A 130 -10.02 3.93 -10.99
N PRO A 131 -10.41 4.75 -9.99
CA PRO A 131 -9.55 5.08 -8.85
C PRO A 131 -9.34 3.86 -7.97
N CYS A 132 -8.21 3.79 -7.26
CA CYS A 132 -7.97 2.77 -6.26
C CYS A 132 -8.56 3.19 -4.90
N VAL A 133 -8.91 2.19 -4.08
CA VAL A 133 -9.55 2.38 -2.76
C VAL A 133 -8.57 2.18 -1.59
N HIS A 134 -7.27 2.26 -1.86
CA HIS A 134 -6.18 2.12 -0.89
C HIS A 134 -5.32 3.39 -0.92
N ALA A 135 -4.52 3.62 0.12
CA ALA A 135 -3.69 4.82 0.22
C ALA A 135 -2.66 4.95 -0.93
N ASP A 136 -2.38 6.19 -1.33
CA ASP A 136 -1.49 6.54 -2.45
C ASP A 136 0.02 6.34 -2.18
N HIS A 137 0.38 6.03 -0.93
CA HIS A 137 1.77 5.95 -0.44
C HIS A 137 2.16 4.53 0.02
N LEU A 138 1.42 3.52 -0.41
CA LEU A 138 1.78 2.12 -0.14
C LEU A 138 3.00 1.69 -0.99
N PRO A 139 3.87 0.81 -0.47
CA PRO A 139 5.02 0.31 -1.22
C PRO A 139 4.60 -0.46 -2.48
N PRO A 140 5.51 -0.66 -3.46
CA PRO A 140 5.23 -1.41 -4.68
C PRO A 140 4.61 -2.78 -4.38
N PHE A 141 3.39 -3.02 -4.86
CA PHE A 141 2.63 -4.20 -4.47
C PHE A 141 3.21 -5.49 -5.06
N THR A 142 3.35 -6.51 -4.20
CA THR A 142 3.38 -7.92 -4.63
C THR A 142 2.02 -8.32 -5.21
N PRO A 143 1.88 -9.45 -5.94
CA PRO A 143 0.57 -9.91 -6.37
C PRO A 143 -0.38 -10.18 -5.19
N ALA A 144 0.11 -10.77 -4.10
CA ALA A 144 -0.66 -10.99 -2.88
C ALA A 144 -1.16 -9.66 -2.27
N GLN A 145 -0.28 -8.66 -2.14
CA GLN A 145 -0.67 -7.33 -1.65
C GLN A 145 -1.66 -6.63 -2.58
N ALA A 146 -1.52 -6.81 -3.90
CA ALA A 146 -2.47 -6.27 -4.87
C ALA A 146 -3.86 -6.88 -4.70
N ILE A 147 -3.96 -8.20 -4.45
CA ILE A 147 -5.22 -8.87 -4.09
C ILE A 147 -5.79 -8.29 -2.78
N ALA A 148 -4.95 -8.18 -1.74
CA ALA A 148 -5.35 -7.71 -0.41
C ALA A 148 -5.92 -6.28 -0.39
N TYR A 149 -5.18 -5.33 -0.97
CA TYR A 149 -5.62 -3.94 -1.15
C TYR A 149 -6.56 -3.75 -2.36
N SER A 150 -6.85 -4.81 -3.11
CA SER A 150 -7.73 -4.80 -4.28
C SER A 150 -7.34 -3.75 -5.33
N CYS A 151 -6.05 -3.59 -5.61
CA CYS A 151 -5.51 -2.47 -6.42
C CYS A 151 -6.07 -2.42 -7.86
N ASN A 152 -6.87 -1.40 -8.18
CA ASN A 152 -7.50 -1.26 -9.50
C ASN A 152 -6.47 -1.07 -10.62
N TYR A 153 -5.45 -0.24 -10.42
CA TYR A 153 -4.36 -0.06 -11.38
C TYR A 153 -3.61 -1.36 -11.70
N TYR A 154 -3.30 -2.15 -10.67
CA TYR A 154 -2.56 -3.41 -10.83
C TYR A 154 -3.30 -4.39 -11.74
N PHE A 155 -4.58 -4.65 -11.46
CA PHE A 155 -5.36 -5.62 -12.24
C PHE A 155 -5.79 -5.09 -13.61
N ALA A 156 -6.15 -3.81 -13.74
CA ALA A 156 -6.49 -3.22 -15.03
C ALA A 156 -5.29 -3.21 -16.00
N SER A 157 -4.08 -2.89 -15.50
CA SER A 157 -2.85 -2.95 -16.32
C SER A 157 -2.41 -4.38 -16.62
N LEU A 158 -2.66 -5.36 -15.74
CA LEU A 158 -2.52 -6.77 -16.08
C LEU A 158 -3.53 -7.22 -17.13
N GLY A 159 -4.78 -6.76 -17.09
CA GLY A 159 -5.79 -7.02 -18.12
C GLY A 159 -5.32 -6.61 -19.51
N GLN A 160 -4.76 -5.40 -19.65
CA GLN A 160 -4.16 -4.95 -20.92
C GLN A 160 -2.96 -5.81 -21.39
N ARG A 161 -2.26 -6.49 -20.47
CA ARG A 161 -1.11 -7.37 -20.77
C ARG A 161 -1.49 -8.83 -21.00
N LEU A 162 -2.63 -9.27 -20.47
CA LEU A 162 -3.04 -10.68 -20.43
C LEU A 162 -3.30 -11.32 -21.81
N GLY A 163 -3.44 -10.49 -22.84
CA GLY A 163 -3.81 -10.94 -24.18
C GLY A 163 -5.30 -11.18 -24.29
N ARG A 164 -5.76 -11.44 -25.51
CA ARG A 164 -7.15 -11.84 -25.75
C ARG A 164 -7.40 -13.20 -25.07
N ASP A 165 -8.62 -13.38 -24.56
CA ASP A 165 -9.21 -14.66 -24.10
C ASP A 165 -8.63 -15.30 -22.81
N LYS A 166 -7.34 -15.16 -22.46
CA LYS A 166 -6.70 -15.90 -21.33
C LYS A 166 -7.40 -15.78 -19.97
N LEU A 167 -7.92 -14.60 -19.63
CA LEU A 167 -8.68 -14.39 -18.39
C LEU A 167 -10.00 -15.16 -18.41
N ILE A 168 -10.73 -15.05 -19.51
CA ILE A 168 -12.05 -15.64 -19.72
C ILE A 168 -11.93 -17.18 -19.76
N ASP A 169 -10.90 -17.70 -20.42
CA ASP A 169 -10.63 -19.14 -20.46
C ASP A 169 -10.19 -19.68 -19.09
N THR A 170 -9.40 -18.91 -18.33
CA THR A 170 -9.10 -19.24 -16.93
C THR A 170 -10.40 -19.28 -16.11
N ALA A 171 -11.25 -18.25 -16.19
CA ALA A 171 -12.52 -18.18 -15.45
C ALA A 171 -13.48 -19.33 -15.80
N ARG A 172 -13.58 -19.71 -17.09
CA ARG A 172 -14.39 -20.84 -17.56
C ARG A 172 -13.95 -22.19 -17.00
N GLN A 173 -12.65 -22.41 -16.77
CA GLN A 173 -12.16 -23.65 -16.13
C GLN A 173 -12.71 -23.82 -14.71
N PHE A 174 -13.00 -22.72 -14.00
CA PHE A 174 -13.66 -22.71 -12.69
C PHE A 174 -15.21 -22.72 -12.78
N GLY A 175 -15.77 -23.05 -13.95
CA GLY A 175 -17.22 -23.14 -14.17
C GLY A 175 -17.95 -21.80 -14.32
N LEU A 176 -17.25 -20.66 -14.30
CA LEU A 176 -17.90 -19.35 -14.43
C LEU A 176 -18.46 -19.16 -15.85
N GLY A 177 -19.74 -18.77 -15.94
CA GLY A 177 -20.46 -18.69 -17.21
C GLY A 177 -21.15 -19.98 -17.65
N GLN A 178 -21.25 -20.98 -16.75
CA GLN A 178 -22.03 -22.21 -16.94
C GLN A 178 -22.82 -22.51 -15.65
N PRO A 179 -24.05 -23.06 -15.71
CA PRO A 179 -24.77 -23.47 -14.50
C PRO A 179 -23.92 -24.41 -13.65
N THR A 180 -23.90 -24.19 -12.33
CA THR A 180 -23.25 -25.06 -11.34
C THR A 180 -23.95 -26.41 -11.24
N GLY A 181 -25.25 -26.46 -11.50
CA GLY A 181 -26.09 -27.65 -11.40
C GLY A 181 -26.82 -27.76 -10.05
N ILE A 182 -26.99 -26.64 -9.34
CA ILE A 182 -27.75 -26.60 -8.07
C ILE A 182 -29.28 -26.57 -8.30
N SER A 183 -29.72 -26.07 -9.45
CA SER A 183 -31.14 -25.91 -9.80
C SER A 183 -31.33 -25.84 -11.31
N ASP A 184 -32.41 -26.44 -11.82
CA ASP A 184 -32.81 -26.33 -13.24
C ASP A 184 -33.17 -24.90 -13.67
N GLN A 185 -33.40 -24.01 -12.69
CA GLN A 185 -33.73 -22.59 -12.90
C GLN A 185 -32.53 -21.66 -12.65
N GLU A 186 -31.32 -22.22 -12.61
CA GLU A 186 -30.07 -21.48 -12.47
C GLU A 186 -29.72 -20.68 -13.74
N ALA A 187 -29.35 -19.41 -13.56
CA ALA A 187 -28.85 -18.58 -14.64
C ALA A 187 -27.40 -18.96 -14.99
N ALA A 188 -27.14 -19.20 -16.28
CA ALA A 188 -25.80 -19.55 -16.76
C ALA A 188 -24.74 -18.43 -16.56
N GLY A 189 -25.15 -17.19 -16.31
CA GLY A 189 -24.25 -16.03 -16.31
C GLY A 189 -23.73 -15.69 -17.72
N ILE A 190 -22.69 -14.85 -17.77
CA ILE A 190 -22.04 -14.40 -19.00
C ILE A 190 -20.53 -14.43 -18.78
N MET A 191 -19.82 -15.21 -19.58
CA MET A 191 -18.36 -15.27 -19.58
C MET A 191 -17.88 -15.27 -21.04
N ARG A 192 -17.89 -14.08 -21.64
CA ARG A 192 -17.60 -13.84 -23.06
C ARG A 192 -16.36 -12.94 -23.19
N PRO A 193 -15.40 -13.23 -24.10
CA PRO A 193 -14.31 -12.31 -24.36
C PRO A 193 -14.79 -11.10 -25.14
N CYS A 194 -14.12 -9.97 -24.94
CA CYS A 194 -14.31 -8.78 -25.74
C CYS A 194 -13.95 -8.97 -27.24
N ASP A 195 -14.79 -8.43 -28.13
CA ASP A 195 -14.66 -8.59 -29.58
C ASP A 195 -13.42 -7.92 -30.20
N THR A 196 -12.90 -6.84 -29.59
CA THR A 196 -11.81 -6.01 -30.15
C THR A 196 -10.40 -6.40 -29.67
N GLY A 197 -10.28 -7.04 -28.50
CA GLY A 197 -9.00 -7.46 -27.92
C GLY A 197 -7.92 -6.37 -27.86
N ASN A 198 -6.64 -6.77 -27.93
CA ASN A 198 -5.50 -5.84 -27.92
C ASN A 198 -5.36 -4.98 -29.21
N GLY A 199 -6.31 -5.05 -30.15
CA GLY A 199 -6.21 -4.43 -31.48
C GLY A 199 -6.27 -2.90 -31.50
N ALA A 200 -6.89 -2.26 -30.50
CA ALA A 200 -7.08 -0.81 -30.46
C ALA A 200 -5.75 0.00 -30.53
N ARG A 201 -4.63 -0.59 -30.09
CA ARG A 201 -3.31 0.07 -30.10
C ARG A 201 -2.64 0.11 -31.48
N LEU A 202 -3.16 -0.63 -32.47
CA LEU A 202 -2.64 -0.67 -33.84
C LEU A 202 -3.30 0.35 -34.78
N LEU A 203 -4.43 0.95 -34.39
CA LEU A 203 -5.16 1.94 -35.18
C LEU A 203 -4.51 3.34 -35.10
N ARG A 204 -3.28 3.47 -35.61
CA ARG A 204 -2.70 4.78 -35.94
C ARG A 204 -3.47 5.40 -37.12
N GLY A 205 -4.48 6.22 -36.83
CA GLY A 205 -5.16 7.02 -37.86
C GLY A 205 -6.63 7.37 -37.59
N VAL A 206 -7.27 6.81 -36.54
CA VAL A 206 -8.66 7.17 -36.21
C VAL A 206 -8.67 8.42 -35.32
N GLU A 207 -9.49 9.41 -35.67
CA GLU A 207 -9.67 10.62 -34.87
C GLU A 207 -10.25 10.30 -33.49
N ALA A 208 -9.80 11.04 -32.47
CA ALA A 208 -10.07 10.73 -31.05
C ALA A 208 -11.56 10.83 -30.63
N ASN A 209 -12.45 11.28 -31.52
CA ASN A 209 -13.88 11.48 -31.26
C ASN A 209 -14.73 10.20 -31.42
N HIS A 210 -14.13 9.07 -31.82
CA HIS A 210 -14.84 7.77 -31.99
C HIS A 210 -14.22 6.61 -31.20
N VAL A 211 -13.63 6.89 -30.03
CA VAL A 211 -13.11 5.85 -29.14
C VAL A 211 -14.26 5.23 -28.33
N SER A 212 -14.67 4.01 -28.69
CA SER A 212 -15.77 3.29 -28.02
C SER A 212 -15.34 2.64 -26.68
N GLU A 213 -16.31 2.18 -25.89
CA GLU A 213 -16.07 1.45 -24.63
C GLU A 213 -15.18 0.19 -24.79
N GLN A 214 -15.09 -0.34 -26.00
CA GLN A 214 -14.28 -1.51 -26.36
C GLN A 214 -12.76 -1.24 -26.41
N ALA A 215 -12.30 0.01 -26.23
CA ALA A 215 -10.86 0.32 -26.22
C ALA A 215 -10.10 -0.23 -24.98
N ASP A 216 -10.79 -0.38 -23.84
CA ASP A 216 -10.22 -0.86 -22.57
C ASP A 216 -10.97 -2.09 -22.00
N CYS A 217 -11.70 -2.83 -22.82
CA CYS A 217 -12.53 -3.94 -22.35
C CYS A 217 -11.74 -5.00 -21.55
N ASN A 218 -10.52 -5.36 -21.97
CA ASN A 218 -9.65 -6.27 -21.21
C ASN A 218 -9.31 -5.74 -19.80
N ALA A 219 -9.19 -4.42 -19.64
CA ALA A 219 -8.94 -3.78 -18.35
C ALA A 219 -10.20 -3.79 -17.46
N ARG A 220 -11.38 -3.58 -18.07
CA ARG A 220 -12.70 -3.70 -17.42
C ARG A 220 -12.98 -5.13 -16.93
N GLU A 221 -12.76 -6.12 -17.79
CA GLU A 221 -12.91 -7.55 -17.47
C GLU A 221 -11.96 -7.98 -16.32
N ALA A 222 -10.69 -7.55 -16.37
CA ALA A 222 -9.69 -7.87 -15.35
C ALA A 222 -9.99 -7.31 -13.95
N VAL A 223 -10.82 -6.27 -13.84
CA VAL A 223 -11.34 -5.74 -12.56
C VAL A 223 -12.80 -6.12 -12.29
N GLY A 224 -13.44 -6.92 -13.16
CA GLY A 224 -14.81 -7.42 -13.04
C GLY A 224 -15.92 -6.41 -13.32
N GLU A 225 -15.62 -5.28 -13.99
CA GLU A 225 -16.56 -4.19 -14.33
C GLU A 225 -16.92 -4.23 -15.83
N SER A 226 -17.34 -5.39 -16.32
CA SER A 226 -17.70 -5.61 -17.73
C SER A 226 -19.02 -6.35 -17.88
N ASN A 227 -19.92 -5.85 -18.74
CA ASN A 227 -21.20 -6.51 -19.05
C ASN A 227 -21.02 -7.90 -19.70
N ASN A 228 -19.84 -8.19 -20.27
CA ASN A 228 -19.47 -9.51 -20.81
C ASN A 228 -19.07 -10.52 -19.71
N LEU A 229 -18.99 -10.08 -18.46
CA LEU A 229 -18.54 -10.83 -17.30
C LEU A 229 -19.56 -10.68 -16.17
N GLN A 230 -20.53 -11.58 -16.13
CA GLN A 230 -21.58 -11.65 -15.12
C GLN A 230 -21.65 -13.08 -14.56
N VAL A 231 -21.72 -13.21 -13.24
CA VAL A 231 -21.72 -14.51 -12.55
C VAL A 231 -22.86 -14.54 -11.54
N THR A 232 -23.41 -15.72 -11.28
CA THR A 232 -24.30 -15.91 -10.13
C THR A 232 -23.45 -16.02 -8.85
N PRO A 233 -24.00 -15.68 -7.69
CA PRO A 233 -23.35 -15.92 -6.41
C PRO A 233 -22.90 -17.38 -6.21
N ILE A 234 -23.72 -18.37 -6.57
CA ILE A 234 -23.33 -19.78 -6.42
C ILE A 234 -22.15 -20.17 -7.34
N GLN A 235 -22.11 -19.66 -8.58
CA GLN A 235 -20.97 -19.85 -9.49
C GLN A 235 -19.68 -19.29 -8.86
N LEU A 236 -19.76 -18.08 -8.31
CA LEU A 236 -18.59 -17.40 -7.76
C LEU A 236 -18.06 -18.12 -6.51
N LEU A 237 -18.95 -18.56 -5.60
CA LEU A 237 -18.54 -19.33 -4.41
C LEU A 237 -17.91 -20.67 -4.80
N THR A 238 -18.50 -21.39 -5.76
CA THR A 238 -18.00 -22.68 -6.25
C THR A 238 -16.62 -22.54 -6.91
N ALA A 239 -16.44 -21.51 -7.75
CA ALA A 239 -15.16 -21.19 -8.37
C ALA A 239 -14.07 -20.82 -7.34
N TYR A 240 -14.43 -20.06 -6.31
CA TYR A 240 -13.51 -19.73 -5.22
C TYR A 240 -13.18 -20.94 -4.34
N ALA A 241 -14.11 -21.86 -4.11
CA ALA A 241 -13.85 -23.09 -3.36
C ALA A 241 -12.78 -23.92 -4.08
N ALA A 242 -12.94 -24.16 -5.38
CA ALA A 242 -11.92 -24.82 -6.21
C ALA A 242 -10.57 -24.07 -6.23
N LEU A 243 -10.58 -22.74 -6.24
CA LEU A 243 -9.35 -21.93 -6.21
C LEU A 243 -8.56 -22.10 -4.89
N VAL A 244 -9.24 -22.40 -3.80
CA VAL A 244 -8.70 -22.44 -2.44
C VAL A 244 -8.37 -23.89 -2.01
N ASN A 245 -9.24 -24.85 -2.34
CA ASN A 245 -9.17 -26.27 -1.98
C ASN A 245 -8.20 -27.11 -2.85
N GLY A 246 -7.36 -26.48 -3.66
CA GLY A 246 -6.33 -27.16 -4.46
C GLY A 246 -6.75 -27.50 -5.90
N GLY A 247 -7.95 -27.10 -6.33
CA GLY A 247 -8.42 -27.22 -7.71
C GLY A 247 -9.67 -28.08 -7.88
N HIS A 248 -10.22 -28.65 -6.81
CA HIS A 248 -11.36 -29.58 -6.87
C HIS A 248 -12.68 -28.82 -7.00
N LEU A 249 -13.27 -28.86 -8.20
CA LEU A 249 -14.53 -28.17 -8.52
C LEU A 249 -15.72 -29.11 -8.27
N TYR A 250 -16.30 -29.05 -7.07
CA TYR A 250 -17.49 -29.80 -6.72
C TYR A 250 -18.78 -29.15 -7.23
N GLN A 251 -19.77 -29.97 -7.60
CA GLN A 251 -21.14 -29.50 -7.85
C GLN A 251 -21.80 -29.13 -6.53
N PRO A 252 -22.25 -27.88 -6.35
CA PRO A 252 -22.95 -27.47 -5.14
C PRO A 252 -24.34 -28.14 -5.08
N ARG A 253 -24.64 -28.81 -3.96
CA ARG A 253 -25.92 -29.50 -3.75
C ARG A 253 -26.46 -29.24 -2.34
N ILE A 254 -27.77 -29.06 -2.24
CA ILE A 254 -28.50 -28.99 -0.97
C ILE A 254 -28.97 -30.41 -0.63
N ALA A 255 -28.44 -31.00 0.45
CA ALA A 255 -28.92 -32.26 1.02
C ALA A 255 -28.53 -32.35 2.50
N ALA A 256 -29.26 -33.19 3.24
CA ALA A 256 -28.90 -33.55 4.61
C ALA A 256 -27.52 -34.24 4.65
N PRO A 257 -26.75 -34.13 5.76
CA PRO A 257 -25.44 -34.76 5.89
C PRO A 257 -25.45 -36.28 5.60
N THR A 258 -26.53 -36.96 5.99
CA THR A 258 -26.75 -38.42 5.82
C THR A 258 -26.87 -38.87 4.36
N ASP A 259 -27.40 -38.02 3.49
CA ASP A 259 -27.75 -38.35 2.09
C ASP A 259 -26.83 -37.62 1.09
N PHE A 260 -25.80 -36.95 1.58
CA PHE A 260 -24.87 -36.19 0.76
C PHE A 260 -23.73 -37.07 0.24
N GLN A 261 -23.50 -37.01 -1.08
CA GLN A 261 -22.32 -37.55 -1.73
C GLN A 261 -21.71 -36.45 -2.61
N PRO A 262 -20.41 -36.12 -2.45
CA PRO A 262 -19.75 -35.09 -3.25
C PRO A 262 -19.66 -35.52 -4.71
N VAL A 263 -19.95 -34.59 -5.62
CA VAL A 263 -19.86 -34.82 -7.06
C VAL A 263 -18.80 -33.88 -7.60
N GLU A 264 -17.59 -34.37 -7.85
CA GLU A 264 -16.53 -33.59 -8.47
C GLU A 264 -16.81 -33.44 -9.98
N ARG A 265 -16.88 -32.20 -10.46
CA ARG A 265 -17.10 -31.89 -11.88
C ARG A 265 -15.80 -31.86 -12.67
N SER A 266 -14.73 -31.38 -12.06
CA SER A 266 -13.39 -31.29 -12.66
C SER A 266 -12.33 -30.98 -11.62
N GLN A 267 -11.11 -31.48 -11.85
CA GLN A 267 -9.91 -31.06 -11.14
C GLN A 267 -9.14 -30.04 -11.99
N ILE A 268 -8.90 -28.86 -11.44
CA ILE A 268 -8.26 -27.73 -12.12
C ILE A 268 -6.78 -27.69 -11.71
N PRO A 269 -5.81 -27.72 -12.66
CA PRO A 269 -4.39 -27.69 -12.31
C PRO A 269 -3.98 -26.30 -11.80
N ILE A 270 -3.64 -26.20 -10.52
CA ILE A 270 -3.12 -24.98 -9.87
C ILE A 270 -1.80 -25.35 -9.19
N ALA A 271 -0.71 -24.67 -9.55
CA ALA A 271 0.58 -24.93 -8.89
C ALA A 271 0.56 -24.39 -7.45
N ASN A 272 1.16 -25.11 -6.50
CA ASN A 272 1.15 -24.74 -5.07
C ASN A 272 1.59 -23.28 -4.83
N GLN A 273 2.64 -22.83 -5.50
CA GLN A 273 3.11 -21.43 -5.43
C GLN A 273 2.07 -20.42 -5.95
N GLN A 274 1.35 -20.73 -7.03
CA GLN A 274 0.28 -19.88 -7.57
C GLN A 274 -0.88 -19.78 -6.58
N ARG A 275 -1.27 -20.90 -5.97
CA ARG A 275 -2.30 -20.95 -4.93
C ARG A 275 -1.87 -20.16 -3.69
N ALA A 276 -0.64 -20.34 -3.21
CA ALA A 276 -0.09 -19.67 -2.05
C ALA A 276 -0.10 -18.13 -2.18
N ILE A 277 0.31 -17.59 -3.33
CA ILE A 277 0.23 -16.15 -3.62
C ILE A 277 -1.22 -15.62 -3.52
N ILE A 278 -2.18 -16.41 -3.99
CA ILE A 278 -3.59 -16.03 -4.01
C ILE A 278 -4.20 -16.11 -2.60
N THR A 279 -3.94 -17.19 -1.87
CA THR A 279 -4.44 -17.37 -0.49
C THR A 279 -3.75 -16.40 0.48
N GLU A 280 -2.46 -16.09 0.32
CA GLU A 280 -1.79 -15.00 1.07
C GLU A 280 -2.47 -13.65 0.80
N GLY A 281 -2.82 -13.37 -0.45
CA GLY A 281 -3.55 -12.15 -0.81
C GLY A 281 -4.96 -12.08 -0.21
N MET A 282 -5.65 -13.22 -0.13
CA MET A 282 -6.97 -13.32 0.52
C MET A 282 -6.87 -13.21 2.06
N ALA A 283 -5.82 -13.76 2.68
CA ALA A 283 -5.55 -13.56 4.10
C ALA A 283 -5.20 -12.10 4.39
N GLY A 284 -4.40 -11.48 3.52
CA GLY A 284 -4.04 -10.07 3.59
C GLY A 284 -5.24 -9.14 3.47
N ALA A 285 -6.23 -9.47 2.64
CA ALA A 285 -7.47 -8.71 2.52
C ALA A 285 -8.22 -8.62 3.86
N VAL A 286 -8.19 -9.69 4.65
CA VAL A 286 -8.82 -9.77 5.98
C VAL A 286 -7.99 -9.06 7.04
N ARG A 287 -6.66 -9.25 7.07
CA ARG A 287 -5.77 -8.70 8.11
C ARG A 287 -5.53 -7.20 7.99
N TYR A 288 -5.13 -6.73 6.80
CA TYR A 288 -4.70 -5.34 6.59
C TYR A 288 -5.38 -4.64 5.40
N GLY A 289 -6.04 -5.41 4.52
CA GLY A 289 -6.62 -4.94 3.28
C GLY A 289 -8.13 -4.63 3.37
N THR A 290 -8.82 -4.86 2.26
CA THR A 290 -10.20 -4.37 2.03
C THR A 290 -11.30 -4.94 2.93
N ALA A 291 -11.08 -6.03 3.66
CA ALA A 291 -12.01 -6.62 4.61
C ALA A 291 -11.65 -6.34 6.09
N ARG A 292 -10.55 -5.63 6.37
CA ARG A 292 -10.04 -5.34 7.72
C ARG A 292 -11.09 -4.77 8.68
N SER A 293 -12.01 -3.93 8.20
CA SER A 293 -13.06 -3.34 9.03
C SER A 293 -13.98 -4.37 9.71
N ALA A 294 -14.11 -5.57 9.13
CA ALA A 294 -14.91 -6.67 9.67
C ALA A 294 -14.24 -7.39 10.85
N LYS A 295 -12.92 -7.20 11.09
CA LYS A 295 -12.17 -7.81 12.20
C LYS A 295 -12.33 -9.34 12.29
N LEU A 296 -12.33 -10.02 11.14
CA LEU A 296 -12.45 -11.48 11.08
C LEU A 296 -11.17 -12.18 11.56
N ASP A 297 -10.02 -11.50 11.45
CA ASP A 297 -8.72 -11.91 11.99
C ASP A 297 -8.63 -11.93 13.52
N ALA A 298 -9.62 -11.34 14.22
CA ALA A 298 -9.74 -11.41 15.67
C ALA A 298 -10.49 -12.67 16.16
N LEU A 299 -11.01 -13.51 15.25
CA LEU A 299 -11.68 -14.76 15.58
C LEU A 299 -10.67 -15.91 15.76
N PRO A 300 -10.97 -16.97 16.54
CA PRO A 300 -10.10 -18.13 16.71
C PRO A 300 -10.18 -19.09 15.51
N LEU A 301 -10.04 -18.54 14.30
CA LEU A 301 -10.13 -19.23 13.01
C LEU A 301 -9.06 -18.67 12.07
N THR A 302 -8.61 -19.49 11.12
CA THR A 302 -7.80 -18.98 10.00
C THR A 302 -8.73 -18.57 8.88
N ILE A 303 -8.95 -17.26 8.71
CA ILE A 303 -9.92 -16.74 7.73
C ILE A 303 -9.21 -16.12 6.50
N LEU A 304 -9.60 -16.61 5.33
CA LEU A 304 -9.30 -16.00 4.03
C LEU A 304 -10.50 -15.18 3.57
N GLY A 305 -10.29 -14.11 2.81
CA GLY A 305 -11.43 -13.39 2.22
C GLY A 305 -11.09 -12.55 1.00
N LYS A 306 -12.13 -12.22 0.22
CA LYS A 306 -12.04 -11.21 -0.83
C LYS A 306 -13.34 -10.40 -0.91
N THR A 307 -13.18 -9.08 -0.91
CA THR A 307 -14.27 -8.15 -1.21
C THR A 307 -14.45 -7.95 -2.72
N GLY A 308 -15.70 -7.79 -3.14
CA GLY A 308 -16.09 -7.23 -4.42
C GLY A 308 -16.94 -5.99 -4.20
N THR A 309 -16.73 -4.97 -5.01
CA THR A 309 -17.70 -3.89 -5.22
C THR A 309 -17.81 -3.78 -6.73
N ALA A 310 -19.03 -3.74 -7.25
CA ALA A 310 -19.33 -3.67 -8.69
C ALA A 310 -20.43 -2.64 -8.95
N MET A 311 -20.35 -1.93 -10.07
CA MET A 311 -21.47 -1.13 -10.55
C MET A 311 -22.51 -2.04 -11.23
N PRO A 312 -23.83 -1.79 -11.08
CA PRO A 312 -24.84 -2.51 -11.85
C PRO A 312 -24.87 -2.02 -13.30
N ALA A 313 -25.21 -2.92 -14.24
CA ALA A 313 -25.33 -2.57 -15.66
C ALA A 313 -26.37 -1.46 -15.95
N LYS A 314 -27.34 -1.28 -15.04
CA LYS A 314 -28.29 -0.16 -15.00
C LYS A 314 -28.50 0.25 -13.54
N GLY A 315 -28.07 1.45 -13.16
CA GLY A 315 -28.25 1.99 -11.81
C GLY A 315 -27.04 2.76 -11.28
N PHE A 316 -27.21 3.43 -10.14
CA PHE A 316 -26.20 4.31 -9.54
C PHE A 316 -25.64 3.80 -8.19
N ARG A 317 -26.11 2.64 -7.70
CA ARG A 317 -25.73 2.07 -6.41
C ARG A 317 -25.02 0.74 -6.62
N THR A 318 -23.88 0.52 -5.97
CA THR A 318 -23.04 -0.67 -6.16
C THR A 318 -23.62 -1.91 -5.49
N ASN A 319 -23.18 -3.09 -5.95
CA ASN A 319 -23.40 -4.35 -5.25
C ASN A 319 -22.14 -4.73 -4.47
N GLY A 320 -22.33 -5.04 -3.19
CA GLY A 320 -21.27 -5.40 -2.25
C GLY A 320 -21.16 -6.91 -2.12
N TRP A 321 -20.00 -7.44 -2.46
CA TRP A 321 -19.68 -8.87 -2.37
C TRP A 321 -18.63 -9.10 -1.28
N PHE A 322 -18.76 -10.19 -0.55
CA PHE A 322 -17.68 -10.79 0.21
C PHE A 322 -17.70 -12.31 0.05
N ILE A 323 -16.55 -12.87 -0.27
CA ILE A 323 -16.32 -14.32 -0.30
C ILE A 323 -15.27 -14.60 0.77
N GLY A 324 -15.58 -15.45 1.73
CA GLY A 324 -14.70 -15.81 2.83
C GLY A 324 -14.61 -17.31 3.02
N PHE A 325 -13.46 -17.77 3.52
CA PHE A 325 -13.23 -19.17 3.89
C PHE A 325 -12.70 -19.24 5.31
N ALA A 326 -13.08 -20.26 6.06
CA ALA A 326 -12.51 -20.55 7.36
C ALA A 326 -11.94 -21.97 7.42
N ALA A 327 -10.78 -22.06 8.06
CA ALA A 327 -10.18 -23.25 8.62
C ALA A 327 -10.07 -23.08 10.14
N PRO A 328 -9.90 -24.17 10.91
CA PRO A 328 -9.41 -24.09 12.29
C PRO A 328 -8.19 -23.17 12.42
N PHE A 329 -8.00 -22.53 13.58
CA PHE A 329 -6.86 -21.63 13.77
C PHE A 329 -5.53 -22.36 13.65
N GLN A 330 -4.63 -21.85 12.80
CA GLN A 330 -3.29 -22.37 12.63
C GLN A 330 -2.24 -21.28 12.68
N SER A 331 -1.11 -21.64 13.29
CA SER A 331 0.08 -20.81 13.44
C SER A 331 0.91 -20.70 12.16
N ASN A 332 0.86 -21.67 11.25
CA ASN A 332 1.63 -21.59 10.01
C ASN A 332 0.99 -20.65 8.97
N ARG A 333 1.80 -20.05 8.10
CA ARG A 333 1.32 -19.16 7.01
C ARG A 333 0.70 -19.90 5.83
N GLU A 334 1.09 -21.16 5.65
CA GLU A 334 0.60 -21.99 4.55
C GLU A 334 -0.63 -22.77 5.00
N LEU A 335 -1.78 -22.49 4.38
CA LEU A 335 -3.02 -23.22 4.58
C LEU A 335 -3.06 -24.46 3.67
N ASP A 336 -3.06 -25.63 4.28
CA ASP A 336 -3.33 -26.90 3.61
C ASP A 336 -4.74 -26.86 2.98
N PRO A 337 -4.90 -27.22 1.69
CA PRO A 337 -6.22 -27.29 1.06
C PRO A 337 -7.24 -28.17 1.82
N SER A 338 -6.77 -29.24 2.47
CA SER A 338 -7.59 -30.24 3.16
C SER A 338 -8.22 -29.76 4.47
N GLN A 339 -7.81 -28.58 4.96
CA GLN A 339 -8.20 -28.03 6.26
C GLN A 339 -9.17 -26.85 6.14
N ILE A 340 -9.56 -26.48 4.92
CA ILE A 340 -10.46 -25.37 4.67
C ILE A 340 -11.87 -25.94 4.54
N ASP A 341 -12.64 -25.81 5.60
CA ASP A 341 -13.93 -26.50 5.77
C ASP A 341 -15.11 -25.63 5.32
N LEU A 342 -15.13 -24.36 5.75
CA LEU A 342 -16.26 -23.46 5.53
C LEU A 342 -15.98 -22.48 4.39
N ALA A 343 -16.93 -22.38 3.45
CA ALA A 343 -17.01 -21.32 2.45
C ALA A 343 -18.28 -20.47 2.70
N VAL A 344 -18.13 -19.16 2.69
CA VAL A 344 -19.22 -18.19 2.91
C VAL A 344 -19.20 -17.16 1.80
N LEU A 345 -20.35 -16.92 1.15
CA LEU A 345 -20.56 -15.77 0.29
C LEU A 345 -21.69 -14.90 0.83
N VAL A 346 -21.44 -13.60 0.89
CA VAL A 346 -22.42 -12.56 1.18
C VAL A 346 -22.48 -11.60 -0.01
N LEU A 347 -23.66 -11.45 -0.59
CA LEU A 347 -23.97 -10.43 -1.60
C LEU A 347 -25.05 -9.51 -1.04
N ILE A 348 -24.82 -8.20 -1.06
CA ILE A 348 -25.78 -7.18 -0.64
C ILE A 348 -25.96 -6.16 -1.76
N SER A 349 -27.21 -5.94 -2.17
CA SER A 349 -27.60 -4.87 -3.08
C SER A 349 -27.36 -3.51 -2.42
N ARG A 350 -26.91 -2.51 -3.19
CA ARG A 350 -26.78 -1.11 -2.75
C ARG A 350 -25.75 -0.89 -1.62
N ALA A 351 -24.68 -1.70 -1.59
CA ALA A 351 -23.62 -1.69 -0.57
C ALA A 351 -22.21 -1.85 -1.18
N HIS A 352 -21.19 -1.82 -0.33
CA HIS A 352 -19.78 -2.10 -0.66
C HIS A 352 -19.31 -3.45 -0.07
N GLY A 353 -18.27 -4.05 -0.66
CA GLY A 353 -17.77 -5.36 -0.21
C GLY A 353 -17.22 -5.40 1.22
N SER A 354 -16.80 -4.27 1.80
CA SER A 354 -16.41 -4.16 3.22
C SER A 354 -17.61 -4.26 4.19
N GLU A 355 -18.80 -3.84 3.75
CA GLU A 355 -20.05 -4.01 4.50
C GLU A 355 -20.50 -5.48 4.43
N ALA A 356 -20.44 -6.10 3.25
CA ALA A 356 -20.68 -7.53 3.08
C ALA A 356 -19.73 -8.39 3.94
N ALA A 357 -18.45 -8.00 4.05
CA ALA A 357 -17.49 -8.65 4.95
C ALA A 357 -17.88 -8.53 6.43
N THR A 358 -18.47 -7.38 6.82
CA THR A 358 -18.93 -7.13 8.19
C THR A 358 -20.17 -7.96 8.50
N ILE A 359 -21.08 -8.12 7.53
CA ILE A 359 -22.26 -9.00 7.62
C ILE A 359 -21.85 -10.49 7.69
N ALA A 360 -20.70 -10.88 7.14
CA ALA A 360 -20.20 -12.25 7.28
C ALA A 360 -19.69 -12.59 8.69
N LYS A 361 -19.37 -11.61 9.54
CA LYS A 361 -18.75 -11.83 10.86
C LYS A 361 -19.57 -12.74 11.80
N PRO A 362 -20.88 -12.55 12.01
CA PRO A 362 -21.67 -13.40 12.91
C PRO A 362 -21.73 -14.87 12.47
N ILE A 363 -21.57 -15.14 11.17
CA ILE A 363 -21.52 -16.50 10.62
C ILE A 363 -20.21 -17.19 11.04
N PHE A 364 -19.07 -16.51 10.90
CA PHE A 364 -17.79 -17.04 11.35
C PHE A 364 -17.70 -17.14 12.88
N GLU A 365 -18.35 -16.24 13.63
CA GLU A 365 -18.48 -16.36 15.09
C GLU A 365 -19.30 -17.60 15.49
N ALA A 366 -20.44 -17.83 14.82
CA ALA A 366 -21.26 -19.01 15.04
C ALA A 366 -20.48 -20.31 14.73
N TYR A 367 -19.78 -20.35 13.59
CA TYR A 367 -18.91 -21.48 13.22
C TYR A 367 -17.78 -21.73 14.24
N ALA A 368 -17.07 -20.66 14.65
CA ALA A 368 -15.99 -20.76 15.64
C ALA A 368 -16.45 -21.37 16.97
N ASN A 369 -17.65 -20.99 17.42
CA ASN A 369 -18.23 -21.47 18.67
C ASN A 369 -18.58 -22.98 18.62
N GLU A 370 -19.10 -23.48 17.51
CA GLU A 370 -19.43 -24.91 17.37
C GLU A 370 -18.17 -25.78 17.19
N VAL A 371 -17.22 -25.35 16.35
CA VAL A 371 -15.91 -26.05 16.21
C VAL A 371 -15.16 -26.11 17.54
N SER A 372 -15.26 -25.06 18.36
CA SER A 372 -14.67 -25.04 19.71
C SER A 372 -15.40 -25.96 20.71
N ARG A 373 -16.67 -26.29 20.48
CA ARG A 373 -17.46 -27.19 21.36
C ARG A 373 -17.10 -28.65 21.12
N GLY A 374 -17.07 -29.08 19.86
CA GLY A 374 -16.76 -30.48 19.48
C GLY A 374 -15.38 -30.96 19.95
N GLY A 375 -14.43 -30.05 20.16
CA GLY A 375 -13.10 -30.38 20.69
C GLY A 375 -13.05 -30.72 22.20
N THR A 376 -14.16 -30.60 22.94
CA THR A 376 -14.14 -30.65 24.42
C THR A 376 -14.59 -31.98 25.04
N GLU A 377 -15.26 -32.86 24.28
CA GLU A 377 -15.90 -34.07 24.86
C GLU A 377 -15.07 -35.36 24.78
N THR A 378 -13.88 -35.36 24.15
CA THR A 378 -13.09 -36.60 23.92
C THR A 378 -11.87 -36.78 24.82
N GLN A 379 -11.67 -35.96 25.86
CA GLN A 379 -10.62 -36.20 26.89
C GLN A 379 -11.08 -35.88 28.32
N SER A 380 -11.96 -36.72 28.86
CA SER A 380 -12.22 -36.85 30.30
C SER A 380 -11.78 -38.24 30.80
N ILE A 381 -10.47 -38.52 30.71
CA ILE A 381 -9.86 -39.67 31.40
C ILE A 381 -9.26 -39.19 32.74
N SER A 382 -9.40 -40.04 33.75
CA SER A 382 -9.23 -39.77 35.17
C SER A 382 -7.93 -39.09 35.59
N ARG A 383 -8.07 -38.04 36.42
CA ARG A 383 -7.02 -37.65 37.38
C ARG A 383 -6.95 -38.67 38.50
N SER A 384 -5.93 -39.52 38.48
CA SER A 384 -5.45 -40.27 39.65
C SER A 384 -3.99 -40.67 39.43
N ASP A 385 -3.14 -40.20 40.34
CA ASP A 385 -1.86 -40.78 40.76
C ASP A 385 -0.79 -41.15 39.72
N VAL A 386 0.18 -40.24 39.50
CA VAL A 386 1.62 -40.60 39.45
C VAL A 386 2.41 -39.48 40.16
N ASP A 387 3.39 -39.89 40.96
CA ASP A 387 4.16 -39.04 41.86
C ASP A 387 4.94 -37.89 41.22
N VAL A 388 5.05 -36.80 41.99
CA VAL A 388 6.13 -35.82 41.85
C VAL A 388 7.41 -36.42 42.46
N ASN A 389 8.50 -36.47 41.70
CA ASN A 389 9.82 -36.47 42.33
C ASN A 389 10.84 -35.63 41.55
N ASP A 390 11.78 -35.07 42.31
CA ASP A 390 12.44 -33.81 41.98
C ASP A 390 13.54 -33.95 40.90
N GLY A 391 13.58 -32.98 39.99
CA GLY A 391 14.47 -32.95 38.81
C GLY A 391 14.94 -31.53 38.49
N LYS A 392 15.24 -30.73 39.52
CA LYS A 392 15.68 -29.33 39.39
C LYS A 392 16.94 -29.17 38.53
N LEU A 393 16.75 -28.76 37.28
CA LEU A 393 17.66 -27.79 36.65
C LEU A 393 17.16 -26.37 36.93
N THR A 394 17.65 -25.78 38.01
CA THR A 394 17.42 -24.36 38.32
C THR A 394 18.29 -23.48 37.42
N SER A 395 17.72 -22.98 36.31
CA SER A 395 18.27 -21.79 35.65
C SER A 395 17.77 -20.52 36.37
N PRO A 396 18.63 -19.51 36.60
CA PRO A 396 18.28 -18.38 37.45
C PRO A 396 17.26 -17.46 36.77
N ALA A 397 16.25 -17.04 37.53
CA ALA A 397 15.21 -16.15 37.06
C ALA A 397 15.78 -14.81 36.56
N ARG A 398 15.63 -14.55 35.26
CA ARG A 398 15.82 -13.23 34.64
C ARG A 398 14.46 -12.70 34.23
N PHE A 399 14.14 -11.46 34.60
CA PHE A 399 12.95 -10.78 34.09
C PHE A 399 13.05 -10.68 32.56
N PRO A 400 12.04 -11.14 31.79
CA PRO A 400 12.09 -11.03 30.34
C PRO A 400 12.04 -9.56 29.93
N VAL A 401 12.98 -9.14 29.11
CA VAL A 401 12.91 -7.82 28.46
C VAL A 401 11.80 -7.89 27.41
N SER A 402 10.78 -7.05 27.56
CA SER A 402 9.76 -6.88 26.53
C SER A 402 10.17 -5.82 25.51
N ILE A 403 9.71 -6.01 24.26
CA ILE A 403 9.97 -5.15 23.12
C ILE A 403 8.62 -4.81 22.47
N LYS A 404 8.34 -3.52 22.30
CA LYS A 404 7.11 -3.02 21.65
C LYS A 404 7.35 -2.79 20.17
N VAL A 405 6.77 -3.64 19.33
CA VAL A 405 6.88 -3.56 17.88
C VAL A 405 5.60 -3.02 17.28
N HIS A 406 5.68 -1.86 16.64
CA HIS A 406 4.61 -1.33 15.81
C HIS A 406 4.64 -1.96 14.43
N LEU A 407 3.66 -2.82 14.18
CA LEU A 407 3.40 -3.44 12.89
C LEU A 407 2.86 -2.38 11.92
N VAL A 408 3.72 -1.73 11.15
CA VAL A 408 3.36 -0.55 10.31
C VAL A 408 2.24 -0.86 9.32
N HIS A 409 2.22 -2.08 8.77
CA HIS A 409 1.18 -2.52 7.83
C HIS A 409 -0.18 -2.71 8.53
N ASP A 410 -0.16 -3.23 9.76
CA ASP A 410 -1.35 -3.53 10.54
C ASP A 410 -1.76 -2.34 11.43
N ASN A 411 -0.92 -1.31 11.57
CA ASN A 411 -1.08 -0.18 12.48
C ASN A 411 -1.42 -0.60 13.94
N ILE A 412 -0.75 -1.65 14.43
CA ILE A 412 -0.92 -2.24 15.76
C ILE A 412 0.45 -2.29 16.44
N THR A 413 0.52 -1.93 17.72
CA THR A 413 1.73 -2.14 18.54
C THR A 413 1.55 -3.40 19.37
N GLU A 414 2.47 -4.35 19.22
CA GLU A 414 2.50 -5.60 19.97
C GLU A 414 3.68 -5.59 20.96
N GLU A 415 3.47 -6.14 22.14
CA GLU A 415 4.52 -6.32 23.14
C GLU A 415 4.96 -7.79 23.15
N LEU A 416 6.24 -8.02 22.87
CA LEU A 416 6.85 -9.34 22.64
C LEU A 416 8.02 -9.56 23.58
N LEU A 417 8.39 -10.82 23.86
CA LEU A 417 9.64 -11.13 24.51
C LEU A 417 10.82 -10.83 23.55
N LEU A 418 11.97 -10.41 24.08
CA LEU A 418 13.14 -10.09 23.27
C LEU A 418 13.52 -11.22 22.28
N GLU A 419 13.49 -12.48 22.70
CA GLU A 419 13.88 -13.61 21.84
C GLU A 419 12.82 -13.92 20.76
N ASP A 420 11.53 -13.68 21.04
CA ASP A 420 10.47 -13.72 20.02
C ASP A 420 10.67 -12.61 18.96
N TYR A 421 11.14 -11.44 19.40
CA TYR A 421 11.51 -10.35 18.51
C TYR A 421 12.72 -10.71 17.64
N VAL A 422 13.80 -11.25 18.24
CA VAL A 422 15.00 -11.71 17.51
C VAL A 422 14.61 -12.74 16.44
N LEU A 423 13.82 -13.75 16.80
CA LEU A 423 13.36 -14.78 15.86
C LEU A 423 12.49 -14.18 14.72
N GLY A 424 11.62 -13.22 15.04
CA GLY A 424 10.79 -12.53 14.04
C GLY A 424 11.56 -11.60 13.10
N VAL A 425 12.69 -11.04 13.52
CA VAL A 425 13.64 -10.34 12.64
C VAL A 425 14.44 -11.33 11.79
N MET A 426 14.95 -12.42 12.38
CA MET A 426 15.68 -13.46 11.62
C MET A 426 14.83 -14.06 10.50
N ARG A 427 13.54 -14.30 10.72
CA ARG A 427 12.61 -14.76 9.66
C ARG A 427 12.34 -13.72 8.56
N ALA A 428 12.54 -12.42 8.85
CA ALA A 428 12.24 -11.31 7.95
C ALA A 428 13.45 -10.81 7.13
N GLU A 429 14.65 -10.92 7.72
CA GLU A 429 15.92 -10.38 7.18
C GLU A 429 17.02 -11.45 7.03
N GLY A 430 16.80 -12.70 7.47
CA GLY A 430 17.63 -13.83 7.08
C GLY A 430 17.48 -14.11 5.58
N THR A 431 18.60 -14.14 4.85
CA THR A 431 18.58 -14.15 3.37
C THR A 431 19.29 -15.34 2.77
N MET A 432 20.43 -15.76 3.34
CA MET A 432 21.32 -16.77 2.75
C MET A 432 21.92 -17.74 3.78
N GLU A 433 21.84 -17.42 5.07
CA GLU A 433 22.59 -18.10 6.11
C GLU A 433 21.85 -19.36 6.58
N THR A 434 22.38 -20.53 6.21
CA THR A 434 21.86 -21.84 6.65
C THR A 434 22.75 -22.51 7.71
N GLU A 435 23.94 -21.96 7.95
CA GLU A 435 24.95 -22.51 8.84
C GLU A 435 24.72 -22.10 10.31
N PRO A 436 24.77 -23.03 11.28
CA PRO A 436 24.45 -22.73 12.69
C PRO A 436 25.27 -21.59 13.30
N GLU A 437 26.57 -21.50 12.99
CA GLU A 437 27.44 -20.45 13.54
C GLU A 437 27.16 -19.07 12.94
N ALA A 438 26.77 -19.00 11.66
CA ALA A 438 26.34 -17.74 11.03
C ALA A 438 24.99 -17.29 11.59
N LEU A 439 24.05 -18.22 11.81
CA LEU A 439 22.75 -17.93 12.41
C LEU A 439 22.88 -17.43 13.87
N LYS A 440 23.77 -18.02 14.68
CA LYS A 440 24.08 -17.52 16.03
C LYS A 440 24.67 -16.10 16.00
N ALA A 441 25.61 -15.83 15.07
CA ALA A 441 26.18 -14.50 14.90
C ALA A 441 25.10 -13.46 14.55
N LEU A 442 24.20 -13.79 13.62
CA LEU A 442 23.06 -12.94 13.26
C LEU A 442 22.11 -12.69 14.44
N ALA A 443 21.75 -13.74 15.19
CA ALA A 443 20.88 -13.62 16.37
C ALA A 443 21.46 -12.65 17.43
N ILE A 444 22.77 -12.77 17.71
CA ILE A 444 23.48 -11.90 18.66
C ILE A 444 23.54 -10.45 18.15
N ALA A 445 23.78 -10.23 16.85
CA ALA A 445 23.77 -8.89 16.27
C ALA A 445 22.39 -8.23 16.38
N ILE A 446 21.32 -8.93 15.98
CA ILE A 446 19.93 -8.48 16.11
C ILE A 446 19.60 -8.12 17.56
N ARG A 447 19.89 -9.03 18.51
CA ARG A 447 19.62 -8.85 19.95
C ARG A 447 20.37 -7.64 20.53
N THR A 448 21.62 -7.45 20.14
CA THR A 448 22.45 -6.32 20.58
C THR A 448 21.87 -5.00 20.08
N PHE A 449 21.53 -4.91 18.79
CA PHE A 449 20.88 -3.73 18.21
C PHE A 449 19.56 -3.40 18.92
N ALA A 450 18.70 -4.41 19.12
CA ALA A 450 17.42 -4.27 19.79
C ALA A 450 17.55 -3.72 21.21
N LEU A 451 18.50 -4.24 22.00
CA LEU A 451 18.75 -3.78 23.36
C LEU A 451 19.41 -2.39 23.42
N LYS A 452 20.22 -2.02 22.41
CA LYS A 452 20.83 -0.69 22.28
C LYS A 452 19.82 0.39 21.90
N ASN A 453 18.83 0.04 21.08
CA ASN A 453 17.89 0.97 20.44
C ASN A 453 16.46 0.91 21.04
N ILE A 454 16.26 0.29 22.21
CA ILE A 454 14.95 0.29 22.88
C ILE A 454 14.49 1.73 23.18
N GLY A 455 13.20 2.02 23.04
CA GLY A 455 12.65 3.37 23.16
C GLY A 455 12.92 4.32 21.98
N ARG A 456 13.46 3.84 20.85
CA ARG A 456 13.71 4.64 19.62
C ARG A 456 12.46 5.36 19.11
N HIS A 457 11.28 4.78 19.31
CA HIS A 457 9.97 5.37 19.01
C HIS A 457 9.14 5.71 20.27
N SER A 458 9.80 6.00 21.40
CA SER A 458 9.15 6.30 22.69
C SER A 458 8.11 7.44 22.62
N LYS A 459 8.31 8.42 21.73
CA LYS A 459 7.33 9.49 21.44
C LYS A 459 6.06 9.00 20.76
N ASP A 460 6.16 7.91 20.00
CA ASP A 460 5.07 7.28 19.24
C ASP A 460 4.42 6.10 20.02
N GLY A 461 4.96 5.76 21.20
CA GLY A 461 4.42 4.74 22.10
C GLY A 461 4.93 3.31 21.87
N TYR A 462 6.02 3.13 21.12
CA TYR A 462 6.62 1.82 20.83
C TYR A 462 8.15 1.88 20.77
N ASP A 463 8.83 0.74 20.63
CA ASP A 463 10.30 0.67 20.54
C ASP A 463 10.76 0.64 19.07
N PHE A 464 10.22 -0.29 18.29
CA PHE A 464 10.59 -0.53 16.89
C PHE A 464 9.38 -0.58 15.96
N CYS A 465 9.56 -0.23 14.69
CA CYS A 465 8.55 -0.45 13.66
C CYS A 465 8.91 -1.68 12.80
N SER A 466 7.92 -2.39 12.24
CA SER A 466 8.15 -3.66 11.51
C SER A 466 8.78 -3.54 10.11
N THR A 467 9.33 -2.37 9.78
CA THR A 467 9.97 -2.10 8.48
C THR A 467 11.49 -1.99 8.63
N THR A 468 12.20 -2.01 7.50
CA THR A 468 13.66 -1.80 7.42
C THR A 468 14.14 -0.42 7.91
N HIS A 469 13.26 0.44 8.46
CA HIS A 469 13.64 1.65 9.20
C HIS A 469 14.20 1.33 10.60
N CYS A 470 13.75 0.24 11.20
CA CYS A 470 14.21 -0.26 12.48
C CYS A 470 14.99 -1.56 12.24
N GLN A 471 14.27 -2.69 12.25
CA GLN A 471 14.63 -3.98 11.68
C GLN A 471 13.32 -4.53 11.12
N ARG A 472 13.32 -5.04 9.89
CA ARG A 472 12.09 -5.63 9.34
C ARG A 472 11.71 -6.80 10.24
N PHE A 473 10.46 -6.84 10.66
CA PHE A 473 9.96 -7.82 11.60
C PHE A 473 8.75 -8.53 10.99
N VAL A 474 8.73 -9.85 11.08
CA VAL A 474 7.52 -10.64 10.86
C VAL A 474 7.09 -11.30 12.17
N ARG A 475 5.78 -11.30 12.42
CA ARG A 475 5.19 -11.95 13.60
C ARG A 475 5.66 -13.40 13.69
N SER A 476 6.25 -13.75 14.83
CA SER A 476 6.63 -15.13 15.16
C SER A 476 5.36 -15.95 15.46
N PRO A 477 5.07 -17.03 14.72
CA PRO A 477 4.14 -18.03 15.20
C PRO A 477 4.74 -18.81 16.38
N ARG A 478 3.92 -19.08 17.41
CA ARG A 478 4.26 -20.08 18.42
C ARG A 478 4.41 -21.43 17.72
N VAL A 479 5.45 -22.17 18.10
CA VAL A 479 5.89 -23.42 17.47
C VAL A 479 4.72 -24.41 17.33
N SER A 480 4.35 -24.71 16.10
CA SER A 480 3.56 -25.90 15.78
C SER A 480 4.44 -27.13 16.03
N LYS A 481 4.05 -28.03 16.94
CA LYS A 481 4.70 -29.34 17.02
C LYS A 481 4.48 -30.07 15.68
N GLY A 482 5.55 -30.41 14.96
CA GLY A 482 5.48 -31.23 13.74
C GLY A 482 6.33 -30.78 12.54
N SER A 483 7.06 -29.66 12.58
CA SER A 483 7.96 -29.26 11.48
C SER A 483 9.40 -29.75 11.68
N ASP A 484 9.58 -31.06 11.81
CA ASP A 484 10.87 -31.71 12.18
C ASP A 484 11.88 -31.81 11.01
N GLY A 485 11.89 -30.81 10.11
CA GLY A 485 12.77 -30.73 8.95
C GLY A 485 14.03 -29.90 9.19
N ASP A 486 15.19 -30.56 9.25
CA ASP A 486 16.50 -29.91 9.44
C ASP A 486 17.15 -29.42 8.13
N GLN A 487 16.47 -29.58 6.98
CA GLN A 487 16.94 -29.11 5.68
C GLN A 487 16.59 -27.63 5.44
N ALA A 488 17.38 -26.96 4.59
CA ALA A 488 17.08 -25.60 4.16
C ALA A 488 15.76 -25.54 3.37
N LEU A 489 15.09 -24.39 3.41
CA LEU A 489 13.89 -24.14 2.63
C LEU A 489 14.21 -24.16 1.12
N PRO A 490 13.22 -24.43 0.23
CA PRO A 490 13.44 -24.52 -1.22
C PRO A 490 14.02 -23.25 -1.88
N ASP A 491 13.97 -22.11 -1.19
CA ASP A 491 14.54 -20.83 -1.62
C ASP A 491 15.97 -20.57 -1.11
N GLY A 492 16.56 -21.56 -0.40
CA GLY A 492 17.91 -21.49 0.15
C GLY A 492 18.02 -20.92 1.57
N ARG A 493 16.92 -20.49 2.20
CA ARG A 493 16.94 -19.96 3.57
C ARG A 493 16.95 -21.07 4.63
N ALA A 494 17.39 -20.76 5.85
CA ALA A 494 17.33 -21.70 6.98
C ALA A 494 15.88 -22.09 7.33
N SER A 495 15.65 -23.33 7.74
CA SER A 495 14.37 -23.75 8.32
C SER A 495 14.15 -23.10 9.69
N ASP A 496 12.88 -22.95 10.07
CA ASP A 496 12.48 -22.41 11.37
C ASP A 496 13.15 -23.16 12.53
N THR A 497 13.33 -24.48 12.42
CA THR A 497 14.04 -25.30 13.41
C THR A 497 15.47 -24.83 13.64
N LYS A 498 16.21 -24.51 12.57
CA LYS A 498 17.59 -23.97 12.67
C LYS A 498 17.62 -22.55 13.21
N LEU A 499 16.65 -21.71 12.85
CA LEU A 499 16.51 -20.35 13.40
C LEU A 499 16.25 -20.41 14.91
N ILE A 500 15.29 -21.22 15.35
CA ILE A 500 14.93 -21.44 16.76
C ILE A 500 16.12 -21.98 17.55
N ALA A 501 16.83 -22.98 17.02
CA ALA A 501 18.03 -23.53 17.65
C ALA A 501 19.16 -22.49 17.79
N ALA A 502 19.36 -21.63 16.79
CA ALA A 502 20.35 -20.54 16.85
C ALA A 502 19.98 -19.43 17.85
N VAL A 503 18.69 -19.07 17.96
CA VAL A 503 18.19 -18.11 18.95
C VAL A 503 18.41 -18.65 20.36
N HIS A 504 17.95 -19.87 20.67
CA HIS A 504 18.12 -20.48 22.00
C HIS A 504 19.59 -20.71 22.37
N SER A 505 20.41 -21.25 21.46
CA SER A 505 21.83 -21.51 21.75
C SER A 505 22.70 -20.25 21.86
N SER A 506 22.15 -19.08 21.50
CA SER A 506 22.76 -17.76 21.71
C SER A 506 22.01 -16.89 22.72
N GLU A 507 21.04 -17.45 23.45
CA GLU A 507 20.07 -16.69 24.25
C GLU A 507 20.75 -15.78 25.30
N GLY A 508 20.32 -14.52 25.37
CA GLY A 508 20.91 -13.52 26.26
C GLY A 508 22.38 -13.13 25.98
N GLN A 509 23.01 -13.63 24.91
CA GLN A 509 24.33 -13.16 24.46
C GLN A 509 24.23 -11.88 23.65
N VAL A 510 25.11 -10.92 23.94
CA VAL A 510 25.19 -9.59 23.30
C VAL A 510 26.64 -9.20 23.03
N LEU A 511 26.85 -8.24 22.13
CA LEU A 511 28.17 -7.64 21.87
C LEU A 511 28.37 -6.36 22.68
N LEU A 512 29.53 -6.27 23.32
CA LEU A 512 29.97 -5.10 24.09
C LEU A 512 31.29 -4.54 23.56
N ASP A 513 31.42 -3.22 23.55
CA ASP A 513 32.69 -2.52 23.28
C ASP A 513 33.68 -2.63 24.44
N SER A 514 34.88 -2.05 24.29
CA SER A 514 35.92 -2.03 25.31
C SER A 514 35.48 -1.36 26.62
N GLN A 515 34.56 -0.38 26.56
CA GLN A 515 33.93 0.27 27.72
C GLN A 515 32.81 -0.57 28.36
N GLY A 516 32.42 -1.70 27.76
CA GLY A 516 31.34 -2.56 28.24
C GLY A 516 29.93 -2.07 27.90
N GLN A 517 29.79 -1.12 26.98
CA GLN A 517 28.50 -0.67 26.46
C GLN A 517 28.05 -1.55 25.29
N LEU A 518 26.73 -1.63 25.06
CA LEU A 518 26.17 -2.27 23.87
C LEU A 518 26.60 -1.50 22.61
N ILE A 519 27.02 -2.24 21.58
CA ILE A 519 27.42 -1.67 20.30
C ILE A 519 26.22 -1.42 19.36
N ASP A 520 26.42 -0.57 18.35
CA ASP A 520 25.48 -0.45 17.23
C ASP A 520 25.70 -1.57 16.19
N ALA A 521 25.10 -2.73 16.46
CA ALA A 521 25.28 -3.98 15.70
C ALA A 521 24.45 -4.03 14.40
N TYR A 522 24.88 -3.31 13.37
CA TYR A 522 24.29 -3.38 12.02
C TYR A 522 24.64 -4.69 11.28
N PHE A 523 23.79 -5.12 10.35
CA PHE A 523 24.04 -6.26 9.47
C PHE A 523 23.38 -6.07 8.10
N GLY A 524 23.81 -6.81 7.07
CA GLY A 524 23.13 -6.80 5.78
C GLY A 524 23.65 -7.84 4.77
N ALA A 525 22.86 -8.08 3.73
CA ALA A 525 22.98 -9.22 2.81
C ALA A 525 24.42 -9.45 2.29
N SER A 526 25.02 -8.44 1.66
CA SER A 526 26.38 -8.56 1.14
C SER A 526 27.15 -7.24 1.17
N CYS A 527 28.38 -7.26 1.69
CA CYS A 527 29.23 -6.08 1.73
C CYS A 527 30.07 -5.88 0.45
N GLY A 528 30.11 -6.87 -0.46
CA GLY A 528 30.77 -6.74 -1.76
C GLY A 528 32.29 -6.63 -1.72
N GLY A 529 32.95 -7.31 -0.77
CA GLY A 529 34.41 -7.38 -0.63
C GLY A 529 34.98 -6.61 0.56
N HIS A 530 34.22 -5.66 1.12
CA HIS A 530 34.62 -4.82 2.25
C HIS A 530 33.39 -4.23 2.93
N THR A 531 33.28 -4.31 4.26
CA THR A 531 32.21 -3.59 4.98
C THR A 531 32.45 -2.09 4.91
N ALA A 532 31.37 -1.32 4.95
CA ALA A 532 31.39 0.13 4.87
C ALA A 532 31.94 0.75 6.16
N ASP A 533 32.47 1.97 6.05
CA ASP A 533 32.64 2.85 7.20
C ASP A 533 31.33 3.62 7.46
N VAL A 534 30.92 3.71 8.73
CA VAL A 534 29.66 4.38 9.10
C VAL A 534 29.70 5.89 8.88
N GLY A 535 30.88 6.51 9.01
CA GLY A 535 31.11 7.93 8.76
C GLY A 535 31.02 8.30 7.28
N THR A 536 31.45 7.43 6.38
CA THR A 536 31.22 7.64 4.93
C THR A 536 29.73 7.66 4.61
N LEU A 537 28.97 6.70 5.14
CA LEU A 537 27.54 6.56 4.84
C LEU A 537 26.68 7.65 5.48
N TRP A 538 26.93 8.00 6.74
CA TRP A 538 26.05 8.87 7.54
C TRP A 538 26.71 10.13 8.12
N GLY A 539 28.00 10.36 7.89
CA GLY A 539 28.69 11.60 8.27
C GLY A 539 29.13 11.71 9.74
N THR A 540 29.13 10.62 10.49
CA THR A 540 29.53 10.55 11.91
C THR A 540 30.97 10.08 12.09
N THR A 541 31.58 10.32 13.26
CA THR A 541 32.89 9.71 13.58
C THR A 541 32.70 8.20 13.82
N PRO A 542 33.40 7.31 13.08
CA PRO A 542 33.16 5.88 13.21
C PRO A 542 33.76 5.31 14.52
N PRO A 543 32.94 4.62 15.35
CA PRO A 543 33.48 3.83 16.45
C PRO A 543 34.35 2.70 15.88
N GLU A 544 35.32 2.23 16.66
CA GLU A 544 36.35 1.29 16.20
C GLU A 544 35.77 0.04 15.51
N TYR A 545 34.66 -0.48 16.04
CA TYR A 545 33.95 -1.65 15.54
C TYR A 545 33.11 -1.42 14.25
N LEU A 546 33.09 -0.20 13.67
CA LEU A 546 32.39 0.14 12.40
C LEU A 546 33.29 0.87 11.38
N ARG A 547 34.62 0.73 11.46
CA ARG A 547 35.59 1.37 10.55
C ARG A 547 35.80 0.69 9.19
N GLY A 548 34.91 -0.24 8.83
CA GLY A 548 35.04 -1.08 7.63
C GLY A 548 36.14 -2.16 7.76
N VAL A 549 35.83 -3.38 7.31
CA VAL A 549 36.72 -4.53 7.36
C VAL A 549 36.66 -5.29 6.04
N ARG A 550 37.82 -5.72 5.53
CA ARG A 550 37.91 -6.54 4.31
C ARG A 550 37.22 -7.89 4.48
N ASP A 551 36.41 -8.26 3.50
CA ASP A 551 35.63 -9.49 3.49
C ASP A 551 35.71 -10.20 2.14
N GLU A 552 36.72 -11.06 2.01
CA GLU A 552 36.90 -11.94 0.85
C GLU A 552 35.90 -13.10 0.79
N TYR A 553 35.11 -13.34 1.84
CA TYR A 553 34.23 -14.51 1.95
C TYR A 553 32.90 -14.28 1.22
N CYS A 554 32.38 -13.04 1.23
CA CYS A 554 31.22 -12.68 0.41
C CYS A 554 31.51 -12.61 -1.11
N LEU A 555 32.78 -12.67 -1.54
CA LEU A 555 33.15 -12.64 -2.97
C LEU A 555 32.85 -13.95 -3.72
N SER A 556 32.49 -15.03 -3.01
CA SER A 556 31.89 -16.23 -3.62
C SER A 556 30.35 -16.22 -3.59
N GLY A 557 29.73 -15.16 -3.06
CA GLY A 557 28.27 -15.01 -2.99
C GLY A 557 27.63 -14.48 -4.28
N PRO A 558 26.29 -14.61 -4.44
CA PRO A 558 25.58 -14.14 -5.62
C PRO A 558 25.68 -12.63 -5.85
N HIS A 559 25.98 -11.84 -4.81
CA HIS A 559 26.17 -10.39 -4.91
C HIS A 559 27.64 -9.95 -5.07
N ALA A 560 28.58 -10.88 -5.31
CA ALA A 560 29.99 -10.57 -5.54
C ALA A 560 30.21 -9.54 -6.68
N THR A 561 29.42 -9.65 -7.75
CA THR A 561 29.35 -8.66 -8.83
C THR A 561 27.93 -8.58 -9.39
N TRP A 562 27.47 -7.40 -9.76
CA TRP A 562 26.22 -7.17 -10.48
C TRP A 562 26.38 -6.11 -11.56
N THR A 563 25.52 -6.14 -12.57
CA THR A 563 25.45 -5.14 -13.63
C THR A 563 23.99 -4.85 -13.95
N ASP A 564 23.63 -3.58 -13.94
CA ASP A 564 22.26 -3.12 -14.12
C ASP A 564 22.24 -1.88 -15.03
N THR A 565 21.19 -1.73 -15.84
CA THR A 565 21.08 -0.62 -16.81
C THR A 565 19.84 0.22 -16.54
N ILE A 566 20.03 1.52 -16.33
CA ILE A 566 18.96 2.49 -16.09
C ILE A 566 18.86 3.43 -17.29
N THR A 567 17.67 3.55 -17.88
CA THR A 567 17.44 4.54 -18.95
C THR A 567 17.51 5.97 -18.39
N ARG A 568 18.01 6.91 -19.19
CA ARG A 568 18.08 8.35 -18.83
C ARG A 568 16.74 8.88 -18.32
N ALA A 569 15.62 8.47 -18.94
CA ALA A 569 14.28 8.89 -18.55
C ALA A 569 13.84 8.35 -17.18
N ASN A 570 14.17 7.09 -16.86
CA ASN A 570 13.87 6.53 -15.55
C ASN A 570 14.79 7.12 -14.47
N LEU A 571 16.07 7.28 -14.76
CA LEU A 571 17.03 7.89 -13.83
C LEU A 571 16.66 9.35 -13.55
N LEU A 572 16.39 10.15 -14.58
CA LEU A 572 15.93 11.54 -14.42
C LEU A 572 14.67 11.63 -13.55
N ARG A 573 13.65 10.80 -13.80
CA ARG A 573 12.43 10.75 -12.96
C ARG A 573 12.74 10.41 -11.50
N ALA A 574 13.71 9.52 -11.27
CA ALA A 574 14.12 9.18 -9.91
C ALA A 574 14.84 10.35 -9.21
N LEU A 575 15.75 11.03 -9.91
CA LEU A 575 16.47 12.18 -9.38
C LEU A 575 15.54 13.38 -9.12
N GLN A 576 14.53 13.59 -9.95
CA GLN A 576 13.46 14.59 -9.76
C GLN A 576 12.55 14.31 -8.54
N SER A 577 12.63 13.13 -7.91
CA SER A 577 11.80 12.82 -6.73
C SER A 577 12.33 13.39 -5.41
N ASP A 578 13.56 13.91 -5.39
CA ASP A 578 14.21 14.48 -4.20
C ASP A 578 15.00 15.75 -4.60
N SER A 579 14.78 16.86 -3.90
CA SER A 579 15.37 18.16 -4.23
C SER A 579 16.90 18.22 -4.09
N ARG A 580 17.51 17.23 -3.42
CA ARG A 580 18.97 17.05 -3.33
C ARG A 580 19.56 16.51 -4.64
N THR A 581 18.76 15.81 -5.45
CA THR A 581 19.18 15.19 -6.71
C THR A 581 18.52 15.80 -7.96
N ASP A 582 17.50 16.63 -7.80
CA ASP A 582 16.79 17.24 -8.93
C ASP A 582 17.70 18.13 -9.79
N VAL A 583 18.05 17.63 -10.99
CA VAL A 583 18.89 18.30 -11.99
C VAL A 583 18.06 19.02 -13.07
N GLY A 584 16.77 19.27 -12.82
CA GLY A 584 15.84 19.88 -13.79
C GLY A 584 15.32 18.87 -14.81
N ASN A 585 15.06 19.29 -16.06
CA ASN A 585 14.45 18.46 -17.10
C ASN A 585 15.45 17.68 -17.96
N ARG A 586 16.74 17.80 -17.66
CA ARG A 586 17.83 17.20 -18.45
C ARG A 586 18.86 16.60 -17.51
N LEU A 587 19.24 15.33 -17.74
CA LEU A 587 20.36 14.65 -17.08
C LEU A 587 21.41 14.32 -18.14
N ASP A 588 22.65 14.79 -17.99
CA ASP A 588 23.71 14.64 -18.97
C ASP A 588 24.82 13.69 -18.50
N GLN A 589 25.25 13.78 -17.24
CA GLN A 589 26.21 12.84 -16.65
C GLN A 589 25.89 12.51 -15.19
N VAL A 590 26.40 11.36 -14.75
CA VAL A 590 26.49 10.94 -13.35
C VAL A 590 27.94 10.53 -13.15
N VAL A 591 28.66 11.22 -12.26
CA VAL A 591 30.10 11.05 -12.04
C VAL A 591 30.33 10.81 -10.57
N ILE A 592 31.09 9.77 -10.22
CA ILE A 592 31.51 9.52 -8.84
C ILE A 592 32.69 10.46 -8.56
N SER A 593 32.44 11.54 -7.83
CA SER A 593 33.41 12.61 -7.59
C SER A 593 34.35 12.32 -6.41
N LYS A 594 33.96 11.41 -5.50
CA LYS A 594 34.85 10.88 -4.46
C LYS A 594 34.47 9.43 -4.11
N ARG A 595 35.48 8.59 -3.89
CA ARG A 595 35.34 7.25 -3.28
C ARG A 595 35.91 7.23 -1.87
N ASP A 596 35.37 6.34 -1.03
CA ASP A 596 35.98 6.02 0.27
C ASP A 596 37.06 4.93 0.12
N ASP A 597 37.78 4.66 1.21
CA ASP A 597 38.82 3.62 1.27
C ASP A 597 38.25 2.20 1.06
N THR A 598 36.94 2.03 1.24
CA THR A 598 36.24 0.77 0.96
C THR A 598 35.90 0.60 -0.53
N GLY A 599 36.05 1.64 -1.35
CA GLY A 599 35.72 1.69 -2.79
C GLY A 599 34.28 2.11 -3.12
N ARG A 600 33.46 2.47 -2.13
CA ARG A 600 32.09 2.98 -2.34
C ARG A 600 32.11 4.41 -2.88
N ALA A 601 31.06 4.80 -3.58
CA ALA A 601 30.83 6.20 -3.93
C ALA A 601 30.49 6.98 -2.65
N GLU A 602 31.40 7.85 -2.21
CA GLU A 602 31.16 8.77 -1.10
C GLU A 602 30.35 9.96 -1.60
N PHE A 603 30.79 10.60 -2.68
CA PHE A 603 30.10 11.69 -3.36
C PHE A 603 29.89 11.40 -4.85
N ILE A 604 28.74 11.82 -5.36
CA ILE A 604 28.34 11.73 -6.75
C ILE A 604 27.93 13.13 -7.22
N SER A 605 28.52 13.57 -8.33
CA SER A 605 28.10 14.76 -9.06
C SER A 605 27.12 14.37 -10.16
N LEU A 606 26.03 15.12 -10.25
CA LEU A 606 24.94 14.95 -11.21
C LEU A 606 24.91 16.20 -12.09
N GLU A 607 25.17 16.01 -13.38
CA GLU A 607 25.22 17.09 -14.37
C GLU A 607 23.95 17.07 -15.22
N GLY A 608 23.35 18.23 -15.45
CA GLY A 608 22.06 18.33 -16.13
C GLY A 608 21.68 19.75 -16.56
N GLU A 609 20.42 20.12 -16.33
CA GLU A 609 19.99 21.53 -16.36
C GLU A 609 20.49 22.27 -15.12
N HIS A 610 20.68 21.55 -13.99
CA HIS A 610 21.32 22.03 -12.78
C HIS A 610 22.40 21.04 -12.32
N HIS A 611 23.51 21.53 -11.77
CA HIS A 611 24.51 20.69 -11.11
C HIS A 611 24.07 20.38 -9.67
N LYS A 612 24.20 19.12 -9.25
CA LYS A 612 23.97 18.67 -7.87
C LYS A 612 25.11 17.77 -7.41
N THR A 613 25.47 17.86 -6.14
CA THR A 613 26.36 16.89 -5.48
C THR A 613 25.60 16.22 -4.34
N VAL A 614 25.65 14.90 -4.29
CA VAL A 614 24.89 14.07 -3.33
C VAL A 614 25.79 12.96 -2.79
N ARG A 615 25.53 12.48 -1.56
CA ARG A 615 26.23 11.29 -1.06
C ARG A 615 25.81 10.05 -1.85
N GLY A 616 26.73 9.11 -2.10
CA GLY A 616 26.42 7.90 -2.87
C GLY A 616 25.34 7.01 -2.22
N TRP A 617 25.24 7.02 -0.89
CA TRP A 617 24.15 6.36 -0.17
C TRP A 617 22.80 7.03 -0.42
N ASP A 618 22.72 8.36 -0.32
CA ASP A 618 21.49 9.11 -0.62
C ASP A 618 21.03 8.88 -2.05
N PHE A 619 21.95 8.95 -3.03
CA PHE A 619 21.66 8.61 -4.42
C PHE A 619 21.07 7.20 -4.54
N LYS A 620 21.66 6.20 -3.89
CA LYS A 620 21.14 4.82 -3.86
C LYS A 620 19.74 4.74 -3.26
N ILE A 621 19.46 5.47 -2.18
CA ILE A 621 18.14 5.50 -1.53
C ILE A 621 17.09 6.17 -2.43
N ILE A 622 17.41 7.31 -3.05
CA ILE A 622 16.50 8.06 -3.92
C ILE A 622 16.18 7.25 -5.19
N VAL A 623 17.21 6.72 -5.86
CA VAL A 623 17.04 5.87 -7.05
C VAL A 623 16.26 4.60 -6.72
N GLY A 624 16.60 3.92 -5.62
CA GLY A 624 15.94 2.69 -5.19
C GLY A 624 14.46 2.87 -4.82
N ARG A 625 14.05 4.03 -4.29
CA ARG A 625 12.64 4.35 -3.99
C ARG A 625 11.75 4.43 -5.24
N VAL A 626 12.30 4.88 -6.37
CA VAL A 626 11.53 5.10 -7.61
C VAL A 626 11.66 3.95 -8.61
N ILE A 627 12.85 3.34 -8.71
CA ILE A 627 13.18 2.32 -9.73
C ILE A 627 13.18 0.91 -9.15
N GLY A 628 13.37 0.76 -7.84
CA GLY A 628 13.41 -0.52 -7.13
C GLY A 628 14.80 -0.91 -6.65
N TRP A 629 14.84 -1.60 -5.50
CA TRP A 629 16.06 -1.90 -4.74
C TRP A 629 17.03 -2.89 -5.42
N ASN A 630 16.55 -3.67 -6.40
CA ASN A 630 17.36 -4.67 -7.09
C ASN A 630 18.19 -4.09 -8.24
N VAL A 631 17.94 -2.85 -8.67
CA VAL A 631 18.63 -2.21 -9.81
C VAL A 631 19.91 -1.49 -9.37
N LEU A 632 19.89 -0.87 -8.18
CA LEU A 632 21.06 -0.23 -7.60
C LEU A 632 21.29 -0.81 -6.20
N LYS A 633 21.93 -1.98 -6.17
CA LYS A 633 21.96 -2.90 -5.03
C LYS A 633 22.76 -2.35 -3.83
N SER A 634 23.84 -1.62 -4.08
CA SER A 634 24.70 -1.01 -3.06
C SER A 634 25.17 0.39 -3.47
N SER A 635 25.93 1.09 -2.61
CA SER A 635 26.71 2.29 -2.97
C SER A 635 28.11 1.97 -3.54
N ARG A 636 28.44 0.68 -3.70
CA ARG A 636 29.72 0.21 -4.26
C ARG A 636 29.54 -0.13 -5.74
N PHE A 637 29.65 0.89 -6.58
CA PHE A 637 29.54 0.76 -8.03
C PHE A 637 30.44 1.72 -8.79
N ASP A 638 30.63 1.42 -10.07
CA ASP A 638 31.03 2.31 -11.15
C ASP A 638 29.81 2.60 -12.04
N VAL A 639 29.80 3.74 -12.72
CA VAL A 639 28.74 4.15 -13.63
C VAL A 639 29.35 4.61 -14.96
N SER A 640 28.81 4.11 -16.06
CA SER A 640 29.16 4.52 -17.42
C SER A 640 27.91 4.93 -18.20
N ARG A 641 28.06 5.77 -19.23
CA ARG A 641 26.95 6.17 -20.10
C ARG A 641 27.09 5.53 -21.47
N SER A 642 26.06 4.81 -21.90
CA SER A 642 25.94 4.23 -23.24
C SER A 642 24.69 4.78 -23.93
N GLY A 643 24.88 5.75 -24.83
CA GLY A 643 23.81 6.44 -25.53
C GLY A 643 22.82 7.17 -24.60
N LEU A 644 21.61 6.60 -24.48
CA LEU A 644 20.53 7.07 -23.61
C LEU A 644 20.43 6.31 -22.28
N ASN A 645 21.39 5.43 -21.97
CA ASN A 645 21.38 4.60 -20.77
C ASN A 645 22.60 4.86 -19.89
N PHE A 646 22.43 4.65 -18.60
CA PHE A 646 23.49 4.58 -17.59
C PHE A 646 23.64 3.13 -17.16
N ILE A 647 24.82 2.56 -17.31
CA ILE A 647 25.16 1.18 -16.94
C ILE A 647 25.94 1.26 -15.63
N PHE A 648 25.42 0.58 -14.61
CA PHE A 648 26.02 0.48 -13.29
C PHE A 648 26.65 -0.90 -13.14
N HIS A 649 27.92 -0.95 -12.79
CA HIS A 649 28.64 -2.18 -12.44
C HIS A 649 29.04 -2.09 -10.97
N GLY A 650 28.70 -3.07 -10.14
CA GLY A 650 28.98 -2.96 -8.70
C GLY A 650 29.08 -4.30 -7.97
N SER A 651 29.27 -4.23 -6.66
CA SER A 651 29.32 -5.39 -5.77
C SER A 651 28.56 -5.15 -4.47
N GLY A 652 28.14 -6.23 -3.81
CA GLY A 652 27.37 -6.20 -2.57
C GLY A 652 25.91 -5.78 -2.73
N PHE A 653 25.14 -5.91 -1.66
CA PHE A 653 23.72 -5.63 -1.59
C PHE A 653 23.33 -5.14 -0.18
N GLY A 654 22.70 -3.96 -0.11
CA GLY A 654 22.38 -3.27 1.15
C GLY A 654 23.35 -2.11 1.46
N HIS A 655 23.46 -1.73 2.74
CA HIS A 655 24.43 -0.73 3.21
C HIS A 655 25.83 -1.34 3.42
N GLY A 656 25.90 -2.61 3.82
CA GLY A 656 27.17 -3.33 4.06
C GLY A 656 27.92 -2.87 5.32
N LEU A 657 27.21 -2.38 6.35
CA LEU A 657 27.77 -2.07 7.67
C LEU A 657 27.69 -3.29 8.58
N GLY A 658 28.70 -3.49 9.42
CA GLY A 658 28.75 -4.56 10.41
C GLY A 658 28.74 -5.95 9.77
N LEU A 659 27.89 -6.85 10.28
CA LEU A 659 27.86 -8.26 9.89
C LEU A 659 27.41 -8.44 8.43
N CYS A 660 28.30 -8.98 7.59
CA CYS A 660 27.95 -9.39 6.23
C CYS A 660 27.35 -10.80 6.26
N GLN A 661 26.09 -10.93 5.83
CA GLN A 661 25.34 -12.20 5.89
C GLN A 661 25.99 -13.30 5.02
N GLU A 662 26.27 -13.01 3.74
CA GLU A 662 26.97 -13.95 2.84
C GLU A 662 28.36 -14.38 3.35
N GLY A 663 29.17 -13.43 3.82
CA GLY A 663 30.52 -13.71 4.31
C GLY A 663 30.53 -14.49 5.63
N ALA A 664 29.59 -14.20 6.53
CA ALA A 664 29.38 -14.96 7.76
C ALA A 664 28.96 -16.41 7.47
N HIS A 665 28.06 -16.63 6.50
CA HIS A 665 27.69 -17.97 6.04
C HIS A 665 28.89 -18.76 5.50
N VAL A 666 29.70 -18.16 4.61
CA VAL A 666 30.89 -18.80 4.05
C VAL A 666 31.99 -19.05 5.10
N LEU A 667 32.12 -18.18 6.10
CA LEU A 667 33.01 -18.40 7.25
C LEU A 667 32.56 -19.58 8.12
N ALA A 668 31.27 -19.65 8.43
CA ALA A 668 30.68 -20.74 9.20
C ALA A 668 30.81 -22.09 8.47
N ALA A 669 30.56 -22.13 7.16
CA ALA A 669 30.76 -23.31 6.31
C ALA A 669 32.23 -23.79 6.26
N ARG A 670 33.20 -22.89 6.54
CA ARG A 670 34.62 -23.21 6.71
C ARG A 670 35.00 -23.58 8.16
N GLY A 671 34.02 -23.80 9.04
CA GLY A 671 34.24 -24.16 10.44
C GLY A 671 34.59 -23.00 11.38
N THR A 672 34.34 -21.74 10.98
CA THR A 672 34.56 -20.58 11.85
C THR A 672 33.42 -20.45 12.86
N SER A 673 33.75 -20.32 14.15
CA SER A 673 32.73 -20.16 15.20
C SER A 673 32.11 -18.76 15.21
N TYR A 674 30.90 -18.65 15.76
CA TYR A 674 30.15 -17.38 15.79
C TYR A 674 30.91 -16.24 16.48
N GLN A 675 31.73 -16.53 17.50
CA GLN A 675 32.52 -15.50 18.18
C GLN A 675 33.57 -14.90 17.24
N LYS A 676 34.28 -15.74 16.45
CA LYS A 676 35.28 -15.28 15.48
C LYS A 676 34.64 -14.57 14.28
N ILE A 677 33.44 -14.98 13.88
CA ILE A 677 32.64 -14.26 12.88
C ILE A 677 32.33 -12.86 13.40
N LEU A 678 31.81 -12.74 14.63
CA LEU A 678 31.49 -11.44 15.22
C LEU A 678 32.73 -10.57 15.47
N GLU A 679 33.84 -11.14 15.94
CA GLU A 679 35.14 -10.46 16.08
C GLU A 679 35.64 -9.88 14.76
N LYS A 680 35.49 -10.62 13.64
CA LYS A 680 35.84 -10.13 12.30
C LYS A 680 34.99 -8.93 11.89
N TYR A 681 33.67 -8.98 12.10
CA TYR A 681 32.76 -7.93 11.60
C TYR A 681 32.57 -6.76 12.56
N PHE A 682 32.90 -6.94 13.83
CA PHE A 682 32.88 -5.94 14.90
C PHE A 682 34.19 -6.00 15.71
N PRO A 683 35.32 -5.56 15.14
CA PRO A 683 36.63 -5.66 15.79
C PRO A 683 36.68 -4.88 17.11
N GLY A 684 37.41 -5.40 18.10
CA GLY A 684 37.52 -4.81 19.43
C GLY A 684 36.31 -5.04 20.35
N THR A 685 35.31 -5.82 19.91
CA THR A 685 34.12 -6.15 20.71
C THR A 685 34.21 -7.56 21.31
N ARG A 686 33.44 -7.82 22.37
CA ARG A 686 33.34 -9.14 23.00
C ARG A 686 31.89 -9.61 23.11
N VAL A 687 31.67 -10.90 22.86
CA VAL A 687 30.41 -11.57 23.21
C VAL A 687 30.35 -11.75 24.72
N SER A 688 29.24 -11.33 25.34
CA SER A 688 29.02 -11.48 26.79
C SER A 688 27.62 -12.04 27.06
N PRO A 689 27.47 -13.08 27.90
CA PRO A 689 26.17 -13.51 28.41
C PRO A 689 25.64 -12.45 29.39
N ARG A 690 24.60 -11.71 29.01
CA ARG A 690 24.15 -10.53 29.77
C ARG A 690 23.57 -10.90 31.14
N THR A 691 24.38 -10.80 32.17
CA THR A 691 23.93 -10.68 33.58
C THR A 691 24.07 -9.22 34.01
N VAL A 692 23.29 -8.33 33.40
CA VAL A 692 23.30 -6.89 33.71
C VAL A 692 21.89 -6.46 34.09
N SER A 693 21.72 -6.18 35.39
CA SER A 693 20.51 -5.59 35.97
C SER A 693 20.14 -4.32 35.21
N LEU A 694 18.88 -4.23 34.78
CA LEU A 694 18.30 -2.99 34.28
C LEU A 694 18.01 -2.07 35.48
N ALA A 695 19.07 -1.45 36.02
CA ALA A 695 18.90 -0.29 36.86
C ALA A 695 18.20 0.79 36.02
N GLY A 696 16.98 1.16 36.42
CA GLY A 696 16.27 2.28 35.81
C GLY A 696 17.09 3.57 35.95
N PRO A 697 16.85 4.59 35.09
CA PRO A 697 17.64 5.81 35.10
C PRO A 697 17.58 6.51 36.46
N SER A 698 18.69 6.47 37.20
CA SER A 698 18.82 7.09 38.51
C SER A 698 18.70 8.61 38.40
N ARG A 699 17.76 9.20 39.15
CA ARG A 699 17.64 10.65 39.31
C ARG A 699 18.56 11.15 40.44
N ALA A 700 19.83 11.38 40.13
CA ALA A 700 20.76 12.32 40.79
C ALA A 700 22.15 12.19 40.11
N GLY A 701 22.91 13.26 39.82
CA GLY A 701 22.68 14.70 39.91
C GLY A 701 24.02 15.44 39.69
N ASN A 702 23.98 16.68 39.14
CA ASN A 702 25.12 17.57 38.80
C ASN A 702 26.04 17.11 37.63
N ARG A 703 26.60 18.01 36.79
CA ARG A 703 26.14 19.34 36.32
C ARG A 703 27.00 19.77 35.10
N LYS A 704 26.35 20.22 34.02
CA LYS A 704 26.85 21.17 32.99
C LYS A 704 27.80 20.80 31.83
N GLU A 705 28.45 19.64 31.74
CA GLU A 705 29.38 19.39 30.59
C GLU A 705 28.87 18.42 29.49
N ASP A 706 28.01 17.45 29.80
CA ASP A 706 27.55 16.46 28.80
C ASP A 706 26.47 16.96 27.79
N GLN A 707 26.01 18.21 27.89
CA GLN A 707 24.91 18.70 27.05
C GLN A 707 25.30 19.00 25.58
N GLN A 708 26.58 19.08 25.23
CA GLN A 708 27.00 19.38 23.84
C GLN A 708 27.18 18.16 22.93
N PHE A 709 27.29 16.93 23.47
CA PHE A 709 27.69 15.77 22.67
C PHE A 709 26.53 14.96 22.07
N VAL A 710 25.32 15.07 22.62
CA VAL A 710 24.11 14.33 22.15
C VAL A 710 23.21 15.18 21.26
N GLU A 711 23.33 16.51 21.30
CA GLU A 711 22.52 17.42 20.47
C GLU A 711 22.95 17.38 18.99
N SER A 712 24.26 17.29 18.67
CA SER A 712 24.76 17.40 17.29
C SER A 712 24.24 16.29 16.35
N ALA A 713 24.25 15.03 16.78
CA ALA A 713 23.76 13.90 15.96
C ALA A 713 22.22 13.87 15.81
N THR A 714 21.49 14.54 16.71
CA THR A 714 20.02 14.57 16.70
C THR A 714 19.46 15.81 15.99
N ILE A 715 20.26 16.88 15.86
CA ILE A 715 19.83 18.14 15.22
C ILE A 715 19.73 18.01 13.70
N ASP A 716 20.67 17.36 13.00
CA ASP A 716 20.66 17.34 11.53
C ASP A 716 19.50 16.50 10.91
N LEU A 717 19.06 15.43 11.58
CA LEU A 717 17.86 14.70 11.15
C LEU A 717 16.55 15.44 11.46
N ASN A 718 16.48 16.20 12.57
CA ASN A 718 15.33 17.05 12.87
C ASN A 718 15.31 18.32 11.99
N ALA A 719 16.46 18.85 11.58
CA ALA A 719 16.57 19.96 10.63
C ALA A 719 16.01 19.59 9.24
N LEU A 720 16.23 18.35 8.79
CA LEU A 720 15.67 17.84 7.53
C LEU A 720 14.15 17.60 7.58
N GLN A 721 13.56 17.37 8.77
CA GLN A 721 12.10 17.24 8.94
C GLN A 721 11.39 18.56 9.35
N SER A 722 12.14 19.62 9.68
CA SER A 722 11.58 20.90 10.16
C SER A 722 11.78 22.08 9.20
N SER A 723 11.70 21.85 7.88
CA SER A 723 11.55 22.92 6.86
C SER A 723 10.14 23.56 6.86
N ARG A 724 9.61 23.86 8.06
CA ARG A 724 8.35 24.60 8.32
C ARG A 724 8.60 25.86 9.17
N LYS A 725 9.59 26.68 8.79
CA LYS A 725 9.75 28.07 9.26
C LYS A 725 10.42 28.96 8.21
N ARG A 726 9.63 29.46 7.25
CA ARG A 726 9.90 30.71 6.50
C ARG A 726 8.59 31.39 6.12
N GLN A 727 7.91 31.94 7.13
CA GLN A 727 6.84 32.94 7.00
C GLN A 727 6.81 33.84 8.24
N THR A 728 7.84 34.68 8.38
CA THR A 728 7.82 35.92 9.19
C THR A 728 9.03 36.76 8.77
N GLU A 729 8.86 37.49 7.67
CA GLU A 729 9.46 38.77 7.28
C GLU A 729 9.12 38.99 5.80
N TRP A 730 9.21 40.23 5.30
CA TRP A 730 8.43 40.74 4.15
C TRP A 730 6.94 40.97 4.47
N ARG A 731 6.72 41.78 5.51
CA ARG A 731 5.53 42.63 5.63
C ARG A 731 5.93 44.09 5.88
N ALA A 732 6.84 44.56 5.05
CA ALA A 732 7.18 45.97 4.84
C ALA A 732 7.27 46.18 3.31
N ASP A 733 6.99 47.41 2.86
CA ASP A 733 7.06 47.87 1.47
C ASP A 733 6.12 47.18 0.46
N LEU A 734 4.86 47.65 0.41
CA LEU A 734 4.12 47.93 -0.85
C LEU A 734 2.78 48.68 -0.65
N ILE A 735 2.75 49.74 0.17
CA ILE A 735 1.80 50.86 -0.01
C ILE A 735 2.58 52.16 0.26
N PRO A 736 2.65 53.12 -0.70
CA PRO A 736 3.38 54.37 -0.50
C PRO A 736 2.54 55.40 0.29
N PRO A 737 3.11 56.08 1.30
CA PRO A 737 2.52 57.30 1.83
C PRO A 737 2.83 58.49 0.91
N SER A 738 1.79 59.23 0.53
CA SER A 738 1.91 60.47 -0.23
C SER A 738 2.36 61.64 0.65
N SER A 739 3.52 62.25 0.38
CA SER A 739 3.73 63.72 0.50
C SER A 739 5.16 64.13 0.12
N GLY A 740 5.29 65.33 -0.46
CA GLY A 740 6.49 65.77 -1.17
C GLY A 740 7.61 66.47 -0.37
N ARG A 741 8.65 66.79 -1.15
CA ARG A 741 9.72 67.79 -0.92
C ARG A 741 10.67 67.62 0.29
N ALA A 742 11.94 67.32 -0.02
CA ALA A 742 13.07 68.21 0.31
C ALA A 742 14.33 67.89 -0.54
N LYS A 743 15.32 68.79 -0.56
CA LYS A 743 16.58 68.76 -1.35
C LYS A 743 17.82 68.53 -0.46
N PHE A 744 19.01 68.50 -1.11
CA PHE A 744 20.40 68.61 -0.61
C PHE A 744 21.07 67.25 -0.28
N THR A 745 21.95 66.70 -1.14
CA THR A 745 23.38 67.02 -1.48
C THR A 745 24.41 66.62 -0.42
N GLY A 746 25.47 65.89 -0.82
CA GLY A 746 26.82 66.20 -0.32
C GLY A 746 27.80 65.05 0.00
N LEU A 747 28.86 64.97 -0.80
CA LEU A 747 30.27 64.66 -0.47
C LEU A 747 30.80 63.25 -0.05
N TYR A 748 31.82 62.79 -0.83
CA TYR A 748 33.13 62.17 -0.47
C TYR A 748 33.19 60.94 0.50
N ALA A 749 34.11 59.97 0.38
CA ALA A 749 35.08 59.58 -0.67
C ALA A 749 35.66 58.16 -0.41
N ILE A 750 36.36 57.58 -1.39
CA ILE A 750 37.07 56.28 -1.30
C ILE A 750 38.58 56.48 -1.54
N PRO A 751 39.48 55.86 -0.74
CA PRO A 751 40.89 55.71 -1.09
C PRO A 751 41.28 54.28 -1.51
N ARG A 752 41.50 54.12 -2.83
CA ARG A 752 42.60 53.43 -3.54
C ARG A 752 43.19 52.07 -3.10
N SER A 753 43.36 51.18 -4.08
CA SER A 753 44.38 50.11 -4.11
C SER A 753 45.74 50.61 -4.66
N PRO A 754 46.76 49.74 -4.66
CA PRO A 754 47.64 49.57 -5.84
C PRO A 754 47.67 48.11 -6.34
N GLN A 755 47.44 47.83 -7.64
CA GLN A 755 48.46 47.62 -8.71
C GLN A 755 49.12 46.21 -8.68
N SER A 756 49.48 45.54 -9.78
CA SER A 756 49.30 45.71 -11.25
C SER A 756 49.66 44.35 -11.94
N GLY A 757 49.44 44.06 -13.22
CA GLY A 757 48.94 44.87 -14.34
C GLY A 757 48.58 44.00 -15.57
N GLU A 758 48.10 44.66 -16.63
CA GLU A 758 47.47 44.05 -17.80
C GLU A 758 48.45 43.69 -18.94
N LYS A 759 48.00 42.89 -19.92
CA LYS A 759 47.77 43.42 -21.28
C LYS A 759 46.94 42.50 -22.18
N SER A 760 45.97 43.10 -22.85
CA SER A 760 45.19 42.56 -23.97
C SER A 760 45.80 42.98 -25.33
N ILE A 761 45.34 42.36 -26.43
CA ILE A 761 45.20 42.95 -27.77
C ILE A 761 44.22 42.09 -28.59
N GLU A 762 43.52 42.74 -29.53
CA GLU A 762 42.35 42.27 -30.28
C GLU A 762 42.67 41.50 -31.60
N PRO A 763 41.66 40.93 -32.30
CA PRO A 763 41.86 39.90 -33.32
C PRO A 763 42.00 40.42 -34.77
N THR A 764 42.55 39.61 -35.68
CA THR A 764 42.33 39.80 -37.13
C THR A 764 42.55 38.56 -38.01
N SER A 765 41.60 38.38 -38.93
CA SER A 765 41.79 37.90 -40.32
C SER A 765 41.92 36.40 -40.65
N GLN A 766 41.12 36.03 -41.66
CA GLN A 766 41.41 35.12 -42.78
C GLN A 766 41.80 33.65 -42.54
N MET A 767 40.86 32.75 -42.90
CA MET A 767 41.20 31.49 -43.58
C MET A 767 40.33 31.25 -44.81
N LYS A 768 40.99 30.86 -45.91
CA LYS A 768 40.44 30.30 -47.15
C LYS A 768 41.46 29.26 -47.69
N PRO A 769 41.10 28.37 -48.63
CA PRO A 769 40.95 26.96 -48.28
C PRO A 769 41.88 26.02 -49.07
N GLN A 770 42.02 24.76 -48.63
CA GLN A 770 42.54 23.68 -49.50
C GLN A 770 41.78 22.35 -49.40
N LEU A 771 41.79 21.62 -50.52
CA LEU A 771 40.95 20.48 -50.88
C LEU A 771 41.55 19.11 -50.51
N ARG A 772 40.66 18.10 -50.36
CA ARG A 772 40.64 16.79 -51.07
C ARG A 772 39.33 16.06 -50.68
N ARG A 773 38.37 15.80 -51.59
CA ARG A 773 38.21 14.60 -52.48
C ARG A 773 38.27 13.28 -51.69
N SER A 774 37.32 12.35 -51.75
CA SER A 774 36.46 11.89 -52.89
C SER A 774 35.07 11.37 -52.42
N ALA A 775 33.97 11.55 -53.18
CA ALA A 775 33.24 10.54 -54.02
C ALA A 775 32.50 9.41 -53.24
N MET A 776 31.29 8.92 -53.58
CA MET A 776 30.40 9.10 -54.76
C MET A 776 28.97 8.52 -54.52
N PHE A 777 27.93 9.07 -55.18
CA PHE A 777 26.57 8.51 -55.47
C PHE A 777 25.67 7.99 -54.31
N SER A 778 24.31 7.98 -54.39
CA SER A 778 23.36 8.20 -55.50
C SER A 778 22.09 8.97 -55.07
N LYS A 779 21.31 9.45 -56.05
CA LYS A 779 20.06 10.24 -55.94
C LYS A 779 18.85 9.35 -55.54
N THR A 780 17.69 9.91 -55.15
CA THR A 780 16.60 10.27 -56.11
C THR A 780 15.63 11.30 -55.51
N ARG A 781 15.12 12.21 -56.35
CA ARG A 781 14.06 13.20 -56.03
C ARG A 781 12.68 12.66 -56.40
N PHE A 782 11.63 13.18 -55.76
CA PHE A 782 10.41 13.58 -56.50
C PHE A 782 9.78 14.82 -55.86
N ALA A 783 9.27 15.74 -56.70
CA ALA A 783 8.56 16.95 -56.30
C ALA A 783 7.66 17.43 -57.45
N ARG A 784 6.43 17.85 -57.13
CA ARG A 784 5.52 18.77 -57.86
C ARG A 784 4.19 18.79 -57.07
N HIS A 785 3.80 19.92 -56.48
CA HIS A 785 3.10 21.08 -57.07
C HIS A 785 1.64 20.81 -57.43
N LEU A 786 0.76 21.64 -56.86
CA LEU A 786 -0.34 22.31 -57.57
C LEU A 786 -0.73 23.59 -56.79
N HIS A 787 -0.92 24.69 -57.52
CA HIS A 787 -1.50 25.97 -57.06
C HIS A 787 -2.94 26.04 -57.57
N PHE A 788 -3.82 26.77 -56.88
CA PHE A 788 -4.76 27.74 -57.50
C PHE A 788 -5.30 28.71 -56.42
N ALA A 789 -5.77 29.90 -56.84
CA ALA A 789 -6.19 31.03 -56.00
C ALA A 789 -7.48 31.69 -56.61
N PRO A 790 -7.78 33.00 -56.46
CA PRO A 790 -8.60 33.57 -55.36
C PRO A 790 -9.77 34.49 -55.81
N THR A 791 -10.54 35.02 -54.85
CA THR A 791 -11.44 36.22 -54.92
C THR A 791 -11.73 36.66 -53.47
N GLU A 792 -11.51 37.88 -52.95
CA GLU A 792 -11.93 39.26 -53.32
C GLU A 792 -13.47 39.41 -53.46
N LEU A 793 -14.16 40.42 -52.88
CA LEU A 793 -13.77 41.83 -52.70
C LEU A 793 -13.81 42.44 -51.25
N THR A 794 -14.59 43.52 -51.00
CA THR A 794 -14.18 44.72 -50.19
C THR A 794 -15.34 45.38 -49.37
N ASN A 795 -15.26 46.49 -48.60
CA ASN A 795 -14.25 47.56 -48.37
C ASN A 795 -14.48 48.39 -47.05
N SER A 796 -13.55 49.31 -46.73
CA SER A 796 -13.65 50.56 -45.92
C SER A 796 -13.68 50.48 -44.38
N SER A 797 -13.06 51.39 -43.60
CA SER A 797 -12.14 52.52 -43.87
C SER A 797 -11.25 52.85 -42.63
N GLN A 798 -10.10 53.51 -42.83
CA GLN A 798 -9.29 54.14 -41.76
C GLN A 798 -9.02 55.63 -42.11
N PRO A 799 -8.52 56.46 -41.18
CA PRO A 799 -7.05 56.62 -41.08
C PRO A 799 -6.46 56.90 -39.67
N THR A 800 -5.35 56.22 -39.34
CA THR A 800 -4.09 56.68 -38.67
C THR A 800 -4.12 57.54 -37.38
N SER A 801 -3.18 57.45 -36.41
CA SER A 801 -1.79 56.95 -36.46
C SER A 801 -1.27 56.49 -35.09
N TYR A 802 -0.30 55.57 -35.05
CA TYR A 802 0.59 55.31 -33.89
C TYR A 802 1.96 54.77 -34.34
N LYS A 803 3.03 55.26 -33.71
CA LYS A 803 4.37 54.66 -33.54
C LYS A 803 4.72 54.88 -32.05
N HIS A 804 5.36 53.98 -31.29
CA HIS A 804 6.48 53.10 -31.58
C HIS A 804 6.54 51.84 -30.67
N PHE A 805 7.24 50.81 -31.17
CA PHE A 805 7.92 49.70 -30.45
C PHE A 805 7.13 48.59 -29.72
N VAL A 806 7.82 47.44 -29.59
CA VAL A 806 7.31 46.05 -29.46
C VAL A 806 8.12 45.34 -28.35
N PRO A 807 7.51 44.48 -27.50
CA PRO A 807 7.71 43.03 -27.68
C PRO A 807 6.40 42.24 -27.84
N THR A 808 6.49 41.16 -28.61
CA THR A 808 5.43 40.19 -28.94
C THR A 808 4.62 39.70 -27.74
N GLY A 809 3.32 40.05 -27.69
CA GLY A 809 2.38 39.50 -26.71
C GLY A 809 1.96 38.07 -27.05
N LEU A 810 2.34 37.12 -26.20
CA LEU A 810 1.60 35.86 -26.08
C LEU A 810 0.20 36.18 -25.52
N ARG A 811 -0.86 35.91 -26.30
CA ARG A 811 -2.24 35.95 -25.80
C ARG A 811 -2.39 34.90 -24.68
N THR A 812 -2.33 35.34 -23.43
CA THR A 812 -2.70 34.50 -22.28
C THR A 812 -4.18 34.16 -22.38
N LYS A 813 -4.51 32.87 -22.54
CA LYS A 813 -5.88 32.37 -22.37
C LYS A 813 -6.40 32.75 -20.96
N PRO A 814 -7.72 32.95 -20.78
CA PRO A 814 -8.27 33.13 -19.44
C PRO A 814 -7.94 31.91 -18.57
N ARG A 815 -7.34 32.15 -17.39
CA ARG A 815 -6.90 31.09 -16.47
C ARG A 815 -8.05 30.38 -15.75
N LEU A 816 -9.23 30.98 -15.74
CA LEU A 816 -10.43 30.51 -15.06
C LEU A 816 -11.57 30.40 -16.06
N ILE A 817 -12.35 29.32 -15.94
CA ILE A 817 -13.59 29.05 -16.67
C ILE A 817 -14.75 29.21 -15.68
N THR A 818 -15.89 29.71 -16.15
CA THR A 818 -17.11 29.82 -15.36
C THR A 818 -18.25 29.09 -16.07
N ILE A 819 -18.91 28.18 -15.37
CA ILE A 819 -20.21 27.60 -15.76
C ILE A 819 -21.31 28.11 -14.83
N SER A 820 -22.57 27.95 -15.19
CA SER A 820 -23.69 28.42 -14.36
C SER A 820 -24.94 27.55 -14.55
N SER A 821 -25.74 27.46 -13.50
CA SER A 821 -27.09 26.92 -13.46
C SER A 821 -28.09 28.01 -13.08
N GLU A 822 -29.32 27.63 -12.76
CA GLU A 822 -30.34 28.53 -12.19
C GLU A 822 -29.89 29.11 -10.83
N HIS A 823 -29.28 28.29 -9.97
CA HIS A 823 -28.97 28.67 -8.58
C HIS A 823 -27.48 28.88 -8.28
N PHE A 824 -26.58 28.44 -9.17
CA PHE A 824 -25.14 28.47 -8.94
C PHE A 824 -24.36 29.06 -10.11
N ARG A 825 -23.29 29.79 -9.79
CA ARG A 825 -22.21 30.13 -10.71
C ARG A 825 -20.93 29.46 -10.21
N VAL A 826 -20.30 28.62 -11.01
CA VAL A 826 -19.11 27.87 -10.61
C VAL A 826 -17.91 28.34 -11.44
N THR A 827 -16.94 28.98 -10.78
CA THR A 827 -15.69 29.46 -11.38
C THR A 827 -14.52 28.57 -10.95
N TYR A 828 -13.75 28.06 -11.91
CA TYR A 828 -12.70 27.06 -11.67
C TYR A 828 -11.49 27.21 -12.63
N PRO A 829 -10.29 26.71 -12.27
CA PRO A 829 -9.10 26.79 -13.13
C PRO A 829 -9.26 26.05 -14.48
N SER A 830 -8.73 26.64 -15.55
CA SER A 830 -8.91 26.16 -16.95
C SER A 830 -8.25 24.81 -17.28
N ASP A 831 -7.43 24.28 -16.37
CA ASP A 831 -6.78 22.97 -16.41
C ASP A 831 -7.62 21.84 -15.77
N VAL A 832 -8.76 22.18 -15.19
CA VAL A 832 -9.75 21.22 -14.66
C VAL A 832 -10.63 20.69 -15.81
N ASP A 833 -10.87 19.37 -15.83
CA ASP A 833 -11.78 18.74 -16.78
C ASP A 833 -13.22 19.29 -16.60
N HIS A 834 -13.82 19.76 -17.71
CA HIS A 834 -15.18 20.31 -17.72
C HIS A 834 -16.21 19.36 -17.08
N ARG A 835 -16.02 18.04 -17.24
CA ARG A 835 -16.91 17.01 -16.67
C ARG A 835 -16.90 17.01 -15.14
N ASN A 836 -15.78 17.37 -14.51
CA ASN A 836 -15.72 17.50 -13.05
C ASN A 836 -16.51 18.74 -12.61
N ALA A 837 -16.47 19.84 -13.38
CA ALA A 837 -17.24 21.03 -13.10
C ALA A 837 -18.76 20.80 -13.26
N ASP A 838 -19.19 20.06 -14.28
CA ASP A 838 -20.59 19.65 -14.45
C ASP A 838 -21.07 18.78 -13.27
N GLN A 839 -20.20 17.89 -12.75
CA GLN A 839 -20.49 17.09 -11.55
C GLN A 839 -20.60 17.95 -10.28
N VAL A 840 -19.78 19.00 -10.12
CA VAL A 840 -19.91 19.98 -9.03
C VAL A 840 -21.26 20.68 -9.07
N LEU A 841 -21.64 21.18 -10.24
CA LEU A 841 -22.91 21.89 -10.44
C LEU A 841 -24.11 20.97 -10.18
N ASN A 842 -24.10 19.73 -10.69
CA ASN A 842 -25.13 18.74 -10.40
C ASN A 842 -25.21 18.36 -8.90
N THR A 843 -24.06 18.26 -8.22
CA THR A 843 -24.02 17.96 -6.78
C THR A 843 -24.63 19.10 -5.96
N LEU A 844 -24.33 20.35 -6.31
CA LEU A 844 -24.85 21.54 -5.65
C LEU A 844 -26.36 21.69 -5.84
N GLU A 845 -26.89 21.51 -7.05
CA GLU A 845 -28.34 21.54 -7.31
C GLU A 845 -29.07 20.40 -6.58
N SER A 846 -28.52 19.18 -6.60
CA SER A 846 -29.09 18.03 -5.87
C SER A 846 -29.14 18.28 -4.35
N ALA A 847 -28.05 18.82 -3.78
CA ALA A 847 -27.96 19.13 -2.35
C ALA A 847 -28.88 20.31 -1.95
N ARG A 848 -28.97 21.36 -2.78
CA ARG A 848 -29.92 22.47 -2.58
C ARG A 848 -31.35 21.96 -2.55
N GLY A 849 -31.72 21.11 -3.51
CA GLY A 849 -33.03 20.47 -3.55
C GLY A 849 -33.33 19.62 -2.31
N ASP A 850 -32.34 18.93 -1.74
CA ASP A 850 -32.52 18.15 -0.50
C ASP A 850 -32.71 19.03 0.73
N TYR A 851 -31.87 20.04 0.91
CA TYR A 851 -31.93 20.91 2.08
C TYR A 851 -33.20 21.79 2.09
N LEU A 852 -33.64 22.28 0.92
CA LEU A 852 -34.90 23.02 0.79
C LEU A 852 -36.13 22.13 1.08
N ARG A 853 -36.15 20.86 0.65
CA ARG A 853 -37.22 19.92 1.01
C ARG A 853 -37.27 19.66 2.53
N ARG A 854 -36.11 19.50 3.17
CA ARG A 854 -36.01 19.32 4.63
C ARG A 854 -36.54 20.52 5.39
N ALA A 855 -36.11 21.74 5.05
CA ALA A 855 -36.63 22.97 5.67
C ALA A 855 -38.15 23.15 5.39
N SER A 856 -38.61 22.83 4.18
CA SER A 856 -40.04 22.87 3.82
C SER A 856 -40.88 21.88 4.63
N SER A 857 -40.34 20.72 5.01
CA SER A 857 -41.01 19.75 5.89
C SER A 857 -41.26 20.30 7.31
N ALA A 858 -40.49 21.31 7.72
CA ALA A 858 -40.70 22.08 8.95
C ALA A 858 -41.61 23.31 8.76
N SER A 859 -42.22 23.46 7.57
CA SER A 859 -43.02 24.62 7.14
C SER A 859 -42.24 25.92 7.04
N ILE A 860 -40.93 25.85 6.75
CA ILE A 860 -40.06 27.01 6.57
C ILE A 860 -39.75 27.20 5.08
N ALA A 861 -40.15 28.35 4.54
CA ALA A 861 -39.68 28.82 3.25
C ALA A 861 -38.28 29.42 3.41
N VAL A 862 -37.33 28.99 2.57
CA VAL A 862 -35.96 29.52 2.56
C VAL A 862 -35.69 30.15 1.20
N ASP A 863 -35.43 31.45 1.20
CA ASP A 863 -34.92 32.14 0.02
C ASP A 863 -33.39 32.15 0.06
N ILE A 864 -32.76 31.80 -1.06
CA ILE A 864 -31.31 31.69 -1.21
C ILE A 864 -30.92 32.34 -2.54
N PRO A 865 -30.17 33.45 -2.53
CA PRO A 865 -29.76 34.13 -3.75
C PRO A 865 -28.78 33.29 -4.57
N LEU A 866 -28.57 33.65 -5.83
CA LEU A 866 -27.57 33.03 -6.71
C LEU A 866 -26.20 32.95 -6.01
N LEU A 867 -25.66 31.74 -5.92
CA LEU A 867 -24.41 31.47 -5.20
C LEU A 867 -23.20 31.44 -6.13
N ASP A 868 -22.15 32.19 -5.78
CA ASP A 868 -20.87 32.23 -6.48
C ASP A 868 -19.89 31.26 -5.82
N ILE A 869 -19.70 30.10 -6.46
CA ILE A 869 -18.79 29.03 -6.07
C ILE A 869 -17.46 29.26 -6.79
N ARG A 870 -16.35 29.34 -6.05
CA ARG A 870 -15.02 29.51 -6.66
C ARG A 870 -14.02 28.48 -6.16
N PHE A 871 -13.40 27.75 -7.09
CA PHE A 871 -12.18 27.00 -6.81
C PHE A 871 -10.97 27.89 -7.07
N ASN A 872 -10.09 28.00 -6.09
CA ASN A 872 -8.88 28.81 -6.19
C ASN A 872 -7.73 28.05 -6.86
N GLU A 873 -6.82 28.77 -7.53
CA GLU A 873 -5.75 28.14 -8.34
C GLU A 873 -4.73 27.39 -7.49
N SER A 874 -4.52 27.83 -6.25
CA SER A 874 -3.63 27.19 -5.27
C SER A 874 -4.15 27.34 -3.84
N THR A 875 -3.62 26.55 -2.91
CA THR A 875 -3.86 26.78 -1.47
C THR A 875 -3.40 28.17 -1.03
N GLY A 876 -2.35 28.72 -1.64
CA GLY A 876 -1.91 30.09 -1.39
C GLY A 876 -3.00 31.11 -1.76
N ASP A 877 -3.57 30.99 -2.95
CA ASP A 877 -4.70 31.83 -3.45
C ASP A 877 -5.93 31.73 -2.53
N PHE A 878 -6.33 30.50 -2.14
CA PHE A 878 -7.41 30.29 -1.17
C PHE A 878 -7.14 31.00 0.17
N THR A 879 -5.97 30.78 0.78
CA THR A 879 -5.64 31.38 2.09
C THR A 879 -5.55 32.90 2.04
N SER A 880 -5.02 33.48 0.95
CA SER A 880 -4.87 34.94 0.82
C SER A 880 -6.21 35.65 0.61
N ARG A 881 -7.16 35.02 -0.10
CA ARG A 881 -8.50 35.56 -0.38
C ARG A 881 -9.47 35.42 0.80
N THR A 882 -9.42 34.29 1.50
CA THR A 882 -10.40 33.96 2.54
C THR A 882 -9.94 34.33 3.95
N GLY A 883 -8.63 34.46 4.17
CA GLY A 883 -8.04 34.56 5.51
C GLY A 883 -8.09 33.25 6.32
N GLN A 884 -8.67 32.18 5.76
CA GLN A 884 -8.70 30.87 6.40
C GLN A 884 -7.32 30.20 6.37
N PRO A 885 -6.99 29.33 7.35
CA PRO A 885 -5.73 28.62 7.36
C PRO A 885 -5.67 27.56 6.24
N TRP A 886 -4.46 27.18 5.83
CA TRP A 886 -4.21 26.26 4.71
C TRP A 886 -4.83 24.86 4.87
N TRP A 887 -5.25 24.49 6.08
CA TRP A 887 -5.96 23.23 6.36
C TRP A 887 -7.48 23.30 6.23
N ALA A 888 -8.08 24.49 6.20
CA ALA A 888 -9.50 24.66 5.89
C ALA A 888 -9.78 24.21 4.44
N ALA A 889 -10.93 23.58 4.21
CA ALA A 889 -11.30 23.05 2.89
C ALA A 889 -11.97 24.11 2.00
N ALA A 890 -12.77 24.99 2.61
CA ALA A 890 -13.48 26.08 1.98
C ALA A 890 -13.79 27.19 3.00
N ALA A 891 -14.49 28.23 2.55
CA ALA A 891 -14.98 29.34 3.34
C ALA A 891 -16.26 29.92 2.72
N THR A 892 -17.35 29.90 3.47
CA THR A 892 -18.61 30.57 3.11
C THR A 892 -18.65 32.01 3.65
N LYS A 893 -19.10 32.95 2.82
CA LYS A 893 -19.40 34.33 3.25
C LYS A 893 -20.54 34.92 2.41
N GLY A 894 -21.74 34.98 3.00
CA GLY A 894 -22.93 35.44 2.30
C GLY A 894 -23.25 34.53 1.11
N ASN A 895 -23.42 35.10 -0.08
CA ASN A 895 -23.71 34.33 -1.30
C ASN A 895 -22.46 33.79 -2.04
N ARG A 896 -21.27 33.82 -1.42
CA ARG A 896 -20.04 33.29 -2.03
C ARG A 896 -19.45 32.15 -1.19
N ILE A 897 -19.04 31.09 -1.87
CA ILE A 897 -18.29 29.96 -1.32
C ILE A 897 -16.95 29.89 -2.03
N GLU A 898 -15.87 30.14 -1.29
CA GLU A 898 -14.49 30.02 -1.78
C GLU A 898 -13.93 28.64 -1.36
N LEU A 899 -13.42 27.86 -2.30
CA LEU A 899 -12.86 26.53 -2.07
C LEU A 899 -11.36 26.49 -2.36
N GLN A 900 -10.67 25.57 -1.68
CA GLN A 900 -9.33 25.11 -2.06
C GLN A 900 -9.31 24.57 -3.51
N PRO A 901 -8.13 24.39 -4.13
CA PRO A 901 -8.03 23.83 -5.48
C PRO A 901 -8.80 22.51 -5.61
N VAL A 902 -9.58 22.36 -6.69
CA VAL A 902 -10.46 21.19 -6.87
C VAL A 902 -9.66 19.87 -6.81
N LEU A 903 -8.49 19.81 -7.47
CA LEU A 903 -7.60 18.64 -7.46
C LEU A 903 -7.04 18.32 -6.06
N LEU A 904 -6.91 19.32 -5.16
CA LEU A 904 -6.50 19.09 -3.77
C LEU A 904 -7.66 18.53 -2.94
N LEU A 905 -8.88 19.02 -3.17
CA LEU A 905 -10.08 18.51 -2.50
C LEU A 905 -10.45 17.10 -2.99
N GLU A 906 -10.27 16.81 -4.28
CA GLU A 906 -10.39 15.47 -4.86
C GLU A 906 -9.35 14.50 -4.26
N ARG A 907 -8.06 14.89 -4.23
CA ARG A 907 -6.99 14.07 -3.62
C ARG A 907 -7.23 13.81 -2.12
N ARG A 908 -7.89 14.72 -1.42
CA ARG A 908 -8.29 14.54 -0.01
C ARG A 908 -9.58 13.73 0.16
N GLY A 909 -10.25 13.33 -0.92
CA GLY A 909 -11.59 12.70 -0.86
C GLY A 909 -12.68 13.63 -0.30
N ALA A 910 -12.42 14.94 -0.23
CA ALA A 910 -13.22 15.89 0.52
C ALA A 910 -14.19 16.72 -0.35
N LEU A 911 -13.92 16.86 -1.67
CA LEU A 911 -14.64 17.76 -2.58
C LEU A 911 -16.16 17.75 -2.40
N TRP A 912 -16.79 16.58 -2.55
CA TRP A 912 -18.25 16.45 -2.52
C TRP A 912 -18.85 16.72 -1.14
N MET A 913 -18.12 16.36 -0.08
CA MET A 913 -18.56 16.61 1.29
C MET A 913 -18.45 18.10 1.63
N THR A 914 -17.31 18.73 1.32
CA THR A 914 -17.11 20.18 1.50
C THR A 914 -18.16 20.99 0.74
N LEU A 915 -18.46 20.68 -0.54
CA LEU A 915 -19.51 21.38 -1.29
C LEU A 915 -20.89 21.28 -0.62
N ARG A 916 -21.22 20.11 -0.05
CA ARG A 916 -22.47 19.88 0.68
C ARG A 916 -22.49 20.54 2.06
N HIS A 917 -21.34 20.67 2.70
CA HIS A 917 -21.13 21.30 4.00
C HIS A 917 -21.27 22.82 3.91
N GLU A 918 -20.54 23.47 3.00
CA GLU A 918 -20.62 24.92 2.78
C GLU A 918 -22.02 25.34 2.32
N LEU A 919 -22.66 24.56 1.43
CA LEU A 919 -24.05 24.82 1.04
C LEU A 919 -25.03 24.67 2.22
N ALA A 920 -24.78 23.76 3.16
CA ALA A 920 -25.60 23.63 4.36
C ALA A 920 -25.50 24.88 5.24
N HIS A 921 -24.29 25.44 5.42
CA HIS A 921 -24.12 26.74 6.11
C HIS A 921 -24.93 27.85 5.46
N VAL A 922 -24.91 27.98 4.13
CA VAL A 922 -25.73 28.99 3.43
C VAL A 922 -27.23 28.84 3.73
N VAL A 923 -27.76 27.60 3.75
CA VAL A 923 -29.18 27.34 4.11
C VAL A 923 -29.46 27.69 5.57
N ILE A 924 -28.56 27.32 6.48
CA ILE A 924 -28.69 27.58 7.93
C ILE A 924 -28.63 29.09 8.23
N ASP A 925 -27.76 29.83 7.56
CA ASP A 925 -27.64 31.29 7.67
C ASP A 925 -28.88 32.00 7.12
N ALA A 926 -29.42 31.52 5.98
CA ALA A 926 -30.66 32.05 5.41
C ALA A 926 -31.86 31.84 6.35
N VAL A 927 -32.00 30.66 6.96
CA VAL A 927 -33.06 30.35 7.92
C VAL A 927 -32.90 31.15 9.22
N SER A 928 -31.70 31.19 9.80
CA SER A 928 -31.44 31.84 11.09
C SER A 928 -31.28 33.36 11.02
N ARG A 929 -31.19 33.91 9.80
CA ARG A 929 -30.75 35.29 9.51
C ARG A 929 -29.34 35.57 10.05
N ASN A 930 -28.43 34.60 9.91
CA ASN A 930 -27.06 34.61 10.41
C ASN A 930 -26.97 34.84 11.93
N ARG A 931 -27.82 34.14 12.70
CA ARG A 931 -27.89 34.21 14.17
C ARG A 931 -27.75 32.86 14.88
N ALA A 932 -27.59 31.77 14.13
CA ALA A 932 -27.36 30.45 14.71
C ALA A 932 -26.07 30.44 15.55
N PRO A 933 -26.07 29.86 16.76
CA PRO A 933 -24.84 29.55 17.48
C PRO A 933 -23.92 28.67 16.62
N ARG A 934 -22.62 28.90 16.64
CA ARG A 934 -21.62 28.14 15.86
C ARG A 934 -21.73 26.64 16.10
N TRP A 935 -21.91 26.19 17.34
CA TRP A 935 -22.04 24.76 17.63
C TRP A 935 -23.28 24.14 16.96
N LEU A 936 -24.36 24.91 16.80
CA LEU A 936 -25.59 24.46 16.16
C LEU A 936 -25.44 24.49 14.63
N ALA A 937 -24.87 25.56 14.08
CA ALA A 937 -24.62 25.70 12.65
C ALA A 937 -23.65 24.63 12.12
N GLU A 938 -22.48 24.48 12.74
CA GLU A 938 -21.47 23.47 12.39
C GLU A 938 -22.01 22.05 12.58
N GLY A 939 -22.67 21.78 13.72
CA GLY A 939 -23.23 20.46 14.00
C GLY A 939 -24.33 20.04 13.03
N LEU A 940 -25.17 21.00 12.59
CA LEU A 940 -26.22 20.75 11.61
C LEU A 940 -25.68 20.69 10.17
N ALA A 941 -24.67 21.50 9.82
CA ALA A 941 -23.99 21.39 8.53
C ALA A 941 -23.34 20.01 8.35
N ILE A 942 -22.64 19.50 9.38
CA ILE A 942 -22.06 18.14 9.41
C ILE A 942 -23.14 17.07 9.29
N TYR A 943 -24.28 17.25 9.98
CA TYR A 943 -25.42 16.33 9.91
C TYR A 943 -26.05 16.28 8.50
N LEU A 944 -26.32 17.44 7.90
CA LEU A 944 -26.94 17.57 6.58
C LEU A 944 -26.02 17.11 5.43
N ALA A 945 -24.73 17.41 5.52
CA ALA A 945 -23.72 16.96 4.56
C ALA A 945 -23.39 15.45 4.69
N GLY A 946 -23.78 14.81 5.80
CA GLY A 946 -23.58 13.39 6.05
C GLY A 946 -22.19 13.01 6.58
N GLU A 947 -21.45 13.97 7.15
CA GLU A 947 -20.06 13.73 7.61
C GLU A 947 -19.98 13.09 9.00
N GLY A 948 -21.12 12.90 9.67
CA GLY A 948 -21.23 12.45 11.05
C GLY A 948 -20.40 11.21 11.41
N GLN A 949 -20.38 10.19 10.54
CA GLN A 949 -19.57 8.99 10.74
C GLN A 949 -18.07 9.31 10.78
N SER A 950 -17.58 10.13 9.84
CA SER A 950 -16.18 10.58 9.78
C SER A 950 -15.80 11.44 11.00
N MET A 951 -16.70 12.34 11.42
CA MET A 951 -16.46 13.23 12.56
C MET A 951 -16.53 12.51 13.91
N SER A 952 -17.37 11.47 14.05
CA SER A 952 -17.54 10.72 15.30
C SER A 952 -16.23 10.16 15.88
N HIS A 953 -15.26 9.81 15.02
CA HIS A 953 -13.94 9.30 15.42
C HIS A 953 -13.07 10.31 16.17
N TYR A 954 -13.35 11.61 16.04
CA TYR A 954 -12.61 12.69 16.71
C TYR A 954 -13.27 13.15 18.01
N ALA A 955 -14.38 12.54 18.43
CA ALA A 955 -15.08 12.90 19.65
C ALA A 955 -14.24 12.62 20.91
N PRO A 956 -13.91 13.63 21.74
CA PRO A 956 -13.19 13.42 22.98
C PRO A 956 -14.08 12.72 24.03
N LYS A 957 -13.45 12.00 24.97
CA LYS A 957 -14.15 11.30 26.06
C LYS A 957 -14.91 12.25 27.01
N THR A 958 -14.48 13.50 27.11
CA THR A 958 -15.09 14.54 27.95
C THR A 958 -15.85 15.52 27.07
N ARG A 959 -17.15 15.70 27.35
CA ARG A 959 -17.99 16.67 26.64
C ARG A 959 -17.84 18.07 27.24
N LEU A 960 -17.69 19.06 26.38
CA LEU A 960 -17.81 20.48 26.74
C LEU A 960 -19.28 20.86 26.95
N ASN A 961 -19.53 21.89 27.77
CA ASN A 961 -20.84 22.55 27.81
C ASN A 961 -21.02 23.47 26.59
N SER A 962 -22.25 23.93 26.32
CA SER A 962 -22.56 24.72 25.12
C SER A 962 -21.74 26.01 25.01
N ASP A 963 -21.54 26.73 26.12
CA ASP A 963 -20.86 28.03 26.13
C ASP A 963 -19.33 27.92 25.97
N GLU A 964 -18.75 26.81 26.41
CA GLU A 964 -17.34 26.47 26.17
C GLU A 964 -17.12 25.96 24.74
N LEU A 965 -18.05 25.15 24.22
CA LEU A 965 -18.03 24.68 22.83
C LEU A 965 -18.15 25.86 21.85
N GLU A 966 -19.09 26.77 22.08
CA GLU A 966 -19.29 27.98 21.28
C GLU A 966 -18.04 28.86 21.24
N ARG A 967 -17.47 29.19 22.41
CA ARG A 967 -16.25 30.02 22.51
C ARG A 967 -15.04 29.38 21.84
N ARG A 968 -14.88 28.05 21.94
CA ARG A 968 -13.76 27.34 21.30
C ARG A 968 -13.93 27.18 19.79
N LEU A 969 -15.17 27.06 19.30
CA LEU A 969 -15.48 27.11 17.86
C LEU A 969 -15.24 28.48 17.23
N GLU A 970 -15.20 29.56 18.02
CA GLU A 970 -14.84 30.88 17.49
C GLU A 970 -13.36 30.94 17.06
N ARG A 971 -12.45 30.32 17.83
CA ARG A 971 -10.99 30.33 17.58
C ARG A 971 -10.34 28.98 17.91
N PRO A 972 -10.49 27.97 17.05
CA PRO A 972 -9.83 26.67 17.23
C PRO A 972 -8.30 26.81 17.27
N THR A 973 -7.65 26.19 18.25
CA THR A 973 -6.21 26.34 18.49
C THR A 973 -5.34 25.52 17.52
N SER A 974 -5.92 24.49 16.91
CA SER A 974 -5.24 23.62 15.94
C SER A 974 -6.26 22.88 15.05
N GLN A 975 -5.78 22.22 13.99
CA GLN A 975 -6.62 21.37 13.14
C GLN A 975 -7.24 20.18 13.90
N GLN A 976 -6.54 19.63 14.90
CA GLN A 976 -7.05 18.53 15.73
C GLN A 976 -8.11 19.02 16.72
N ASP A 977 -7.89 20.19 17.32
CA ASP A 977 -8.85 20.87 18.19
C ASP A 977 -10.15 21.17 17.44
N MET A 978 -10.06 21.76 16.24
CA MET A 978 -11.19 22.04 15.35
C MET A 978 -12.03 20.77 15.07
N ARG A 979 -11.38 19.64 14.73
CA ARG A 979 -12.08 18.35 14.51
C ARG A 979 -12.76 17.82 15.76
N ALA A 980 -12.14 17.95 16.93
CA ALA A 980 -12.72 17.51 18.20
C ALA A 980 -13.91 18.39 18.65
N LEU A 981 -13.91 19.67 18.29
CA LEU A 981 -15.03 20.58 18.51
C LEU A 981 -16.19 20.29 17.53
N TYR A 982 -15.89 20.10 16.24
CA TYR A 982 -16.85 19.69 15.21
C TYR A 982 -17.51 18.34 15.53
N ALA A 983 -16.76 17.37 16.03
CA ALA A 983 -17.30 16.09 16.48
C ALA A 983 -18.32 16.25 17.65
N GLN A 984 -18.03 17.15 18.60
CA GLN A 984 -18.95 17.43 19.71
C GLN A 984 -20.20 18.20 19.26
N ALA A 985 -20.04 19.18 18.37
CA ALA A 985 -21.14 19.91 17.75
C ALA A 985 -22.09 18.94 17.02
N TYR A 986 -21.54 18.05 16.18
CA TYR A 986 -22.32 17.02 15.49
C TYR A 986 -23.04 16.07 16.46
N LEU A 987 -22.35 15.52 17.47
CA LEU A 987 -23.00 14.64 18.46
C LEU A 987 -24.15 15.34 19.17
N ARG A 988 -23.98 16.63 19.51
CA ARG A 988 -25.01 17.43 20.17
C ARG A 988 -26.23 17.67 19.28
N VAL A 989 -26.02 17.96 17.99
CA VAL A 989 -27.12 18.11 17.03
C VAL A 989 -27.79 16.76 16.76
N SER A 990 -27.04 15.68 16.63
CA SER A 990 -27.58 14.32 16.44
C SER A 990 -28.47 13.88 17.61
N GLU A 991 -28.13 14.25 18.85
CA GLU A 991 -29.00 14.04 20.02
C GLU A 991 -30.31 14.84 19.95
N LEU A 992 -30.25 16.10 19.50
CA LEU A 992 -31.43 16.94 19.32
C LEU A 992 -32.33 16.43 18.18
N VAL A 993 -31.75 15.99 17.06
CA VAL A 993 -32.49 15.33 15.96
C VAL A 993 -33.16 14.06 16.47
N HIS A 994 -32.45 13.23 17.23
CA HIS A 994 -32.99 11.96 17.73
C HIS A 994 -34.10 12.15 18.77
N SER A 995 -33.99 13.16 19.63
CA SER A 995 -34.96 13.41 20.71
C SER A 995 -36.14 14.32 20.33
N GLN A 996 -35.99 15.21 19.35
CA GLN A 996 -36.99 16.25 19.00
C GLN A 996 -37.36 16.27 17.51
N GLY A 997 -36.67 15.51 16.66
CA GLY A 997 -36.84 15.51 15.21
C GLY A 997 -36.14 16.68 14.51
N GLU A 998 -35.68 16.46 13.27
CA GLU A 998 -35.00 17.48 12.45
C GLU A 998 -35.87 18.73 12.25
N ALA A 999 -37.19 18.56 12.09
CA ALA A 999 -38.12 19.67 11.90
C ALA A 999 -38.22 20.62 13.11
N SER A 1000 -37.93 20.14 14.34
CA SER A 1000 -37.87 20.99 15.54
C SER A 1000 -36.64 21.90 15.51
N LEU A 1001 -35.49 21.39 15.06
CA LEU A 1001 -34.26 22.16 14.90
C LEU A 1001 -34.41 23.27 13.84
N TRP A 1002 -35.03 22.97 12.70
CA TRP A 1002 -35.34 23.98 11.69
C TRP A 1002 -36.26 25.10 12.24
N LYS A 1003 -37.33 24.74 12.97
CA LYS A 1003 -38.22 25.71 13.64
C LYS A 1003 -37.49 26.55 14.69
N ARG A 1004 -36.55 25.96 15.42
CA ARG A 1004 -35.73 26.66 16.41
C ARG A 1004 -34.78 27.66 15.75
N LEU A 1005 -34.12 27.28 14.65
CA LEU A 1005 -33.29 28.17 13.84
C LEU A 1005 -34.08 29.35 13.27
N ALA A 1006 -35.31 29.12 12.82
CA ALA A 1006 -36.18 30.16 12.28
C ALA A 1006 -36.77 31.10 13.35
N SER A 1007 -36.74 30.71 14.64
CA SER A 1007 -37.32 31.50 15.73
C SER A 1007 -36.40 32.66 16.16
N ASP A 1008 -36.99 33.77 16.61
CA ASP A 1008 -36.22 34.96 17.04
C ASP A 1008 -35.54 34.82 18.42
N ASN A 1009 -35.75 33.71 19.13
CA ASN A 1009 -35.14 33.43 20.43
C ASN A 1009 -33.79 32.70 20.28
N ARG A 1010 -32.73 33.25 20.89
CA ARG A 1010 -31.36 32.71 20.92
C ARG A 1010 -31.27 31.34 21.60
#